data_AF-Q6CU63-F1
#
_entry.id   AF-Q6CU63-F1
#
_cell.length_a   1.000
_cell.length_b   1.000
_cell.length_c   1.000
_cell.angle_alpha   90.00
_cell.angle_beta   90.00
_cell.angle_gamma   90.00
#
_symmetry.space_group_name_H-M   'P 1'
#
loop_
_entity.id
_entity.type
_entity.pdbx_description
1 polymer ?
#
loop_
_entity_poly.entity_id
_entity_poly.type
_entity_poly.pdbx_seq_one_letter_code
_entity_poly.pdbx_strand_id
1 'polypeptide(L)'
;MNDIFAIPFKRALQINLKDAFTVVINNTFYQTAASVEADLTQLDKYRDVLFHLDVCQADLNMLKQYYMALKAIAVKLPDDQVEFTWFNTLGLKSSGMTRNSLRFETFNVLYNIGAMYSSLAVEQRLESTEGLKESCRLFKLSAGCFKFIYEHEVSNNFKFFDEYTLNALVSMMLAQAQQMVWKKACFDDIERHSILSRLALQVALFYQTASKNSNCSPYIRTDWVKSLTSKSHYFMAIAYYRSGLHQVQKQNYAQGICDFQYALTWINKLSLDDELTEWRGEVQALLESAERDNDLIYLQASVQNPSKVKPVMMVQADLFDEIEKKDGNIFKNLLPIDVLESCNAFNERVETYVKEHISNPLESMNKLLISNTPQYMDFKSYYISEQEWNSYSDSLQDLEQLRAYVAGELKLSESILQKDIQENEQMIREHGLLRWKIPSKDKKIESLLADLTNIRNYIENGMKVDTETASLFKTLDHDLVTNVSQPPESSDPIMKEASLILQGRKNHILAAERKIIENRLLPKIVSYYKKTGSKDFEPVFQEHIRMFDGDLLQVQKEKAKNKEMLTKVTLSSPEQVQISRNDPRTLYLEELKHSSNVLSELKENIISGKQFYQDLITALESKLKEIEDYVNERKLQRTELNDTLLCDTNES
;
A
#
# COMPACT_ATOMS: atom_id res chain seq x y z
N MET A 1 -13.32 47.79 -9.50
CA MET A 1 -13.37 46.38 -9.01
C MET A 1 -12.41 45.46 -9.78
N ASN A 2 -11.09 45.60 -9.57
CA ASN A 2 -10.05 44.94 -10.39
C ASN A 2 -9.45 43.66 -9.78
N ASP A 3 -9.81 43.29 -8.56
CA ASP A 3 -9.25 42.13 -7.88
C ASP A 3 -9.46 40.85 -8.70
N ILE A 4 -8.41 40.04 -8.82
CA ILE A 4 -8.44 38.73 -9.46
C ILE A 4 -7.93 37.73 -8.41
N PHE A 5 -8.59 36.59 -8.31
CA PHE A 5 -8.27 35.52 -7.38
C PHE A 5 -7.16 34.64 -7.95
N ALA A 6 -6.05 34.57 -7.23
CA ALA A 6 -5.11 33.47 -7.28
C ALA A 6 -5.58 32.38 -6.29
N ILE A 7 -5.61 31.13 -6.72
CA ILE A 7 -5.93 30.01 -5.85
C ILE A 7 -4.67 29.66 -5.03
N PRO A 8 -4.74 29.62 -3.70
CA PRO A 8 -3.59 29.27 -2.87
C PRO A 8 -3.19 27.81 -3.07
N PHE A 9 -1.88 27.54 -3.01
CA PHE A 9 -1.35 26.18 -3.01
C PHE A 9 -1.82 25.42 -1.77
N LYS A 10 -2.18 24.15 -1.94
CA LYS A 10 -2.27 23.21 -0.83
C LYS A 10 -0.88 22.87 -0.33
N ARG A 11 -0.79 22.56 0.96
CA ARG A 11 0.47 22.17 1.61
C ARG A 11 0.47 20.67 1.86
N ALA A 12 1.58 20.01 1.55
CA ALA A 12 1.80 18.61 1.88
C ALA A 12 2.58 18.49 3.19
N LEU A 13 2.40 17.38 3.90
CA LEU A 13 3.31 16.98 4.98
C LEU A 13 4.58 16.36 4.37
N GLN A 14 5.73 16.64 4.98
CA GLN A 14 7.00 16.04 4.56
C GLN A 14 6.99 14.54 4.86
N ILE A 15 7.42 13.75 3.87
CA ILE A 15 7.64 12.31 3.96
C ILE A 15 8.87 12.00 3.10
N ASN A 16 9.67 11.01 3.50
CA ASN A 16 10.76 10.50 2.68
C ASN A 16 10.19 9.46 1.71
N LEU A 17 9.98 9.86 0.45
CA LEU A 17 9.38 8.96 -0.55
C LEU A 17 10.33 7.84 -0.93
N LYS A 18 11.64 8.12 -0.98
CA LYS A 18 12.65 7.12 -1.30
C LYS A 18 12.58 5.97 -0.30
N ASP A 19 12.53 6.26 0.99
CA ASP A 19 12.45 5.23 2.04
C ASP A 19 11.13 4.46 1.98
N ALA A 20 10.00 5.17 1.86
CA ALA A 20 8.68 4.55 1.79
C ALA A 20 8.57 3.56 0.61
N PHE A 21 8.96 3.97 -0.60
CA PHE A 21 8.93 3.08 -1.76
C PHE A 21 10.04 2.03 -1.76
N THR A 22 11.17 2.27 -1.08
CA THR A 22 12.20 1.24 -0.89
C THR A 22 11.65 0.06 -0.12
N VAL A 23 10.90 0.32 0.96
CA VAL A 23 10.23 -0.72 1.76
C VAL A 23 9.20 -1.47 0.91
N VAL A 24 8.35 -0.75 0.17
CA VAL A 24 7.35 -1.34 -0.72
C VAL A 24 7.99 -2.22 -1.78
N ILE A 25 9.02 -1.73 -2.47
CA ILE A 25 9.67 -2.48 -3.56
C ILE A 25 10.33 -3.75 -3.03
N ASN A 26 11.07 -3.66 -1.92
CA ASN A 26 11.75 -4.82 -1.35
C ASN A 26 10.79 -5.88 -0.78
N ASN A 27 9.61 -5.47 -0.31
CA ASN A 27 8.62 -6.39 0.26
C ASN A 27 7.68 -6.99 -0.79
N THR A 28 7.44 -6.30 -1.91
CA THR A 28 6.42 -6.70 -2.90
C THR A 28 7.02 -7.26 -4.19
N PHE A 29 8.24 -6.87 -4.57
CA PHE A 29 8.84 -7.23 -5.86
C PHE A 29 10.05 -8.16 -5.69
N TYR A 30 10.27 -9.05 -6.66
CA TYR A 30 11.55 -9.79 -6.75
C TYR A 30 12.74 -8.87 -7.10
N GLN A 31 12.47 -7.67 -7.60
CA GLN A 31 13.50 -6.66 -7.86
C GLN A 31 13.80 -5.91 -6.57
N THR A 32 15.08 -5.75 -6.22
CA THR A 32 15.46 -4.92 -5.07
C THR A 32 15.34 -3.44 -5.43
N ALA A 33 15.04 -2.61 -4.44
CA ALA A 33 14.98 -1.15 -4.59
C ALA A 33 16.29 -0.55 -5.14
N ALA A 34 17.43 -1.22 -4.92
CA ALA A 34 18.73 -0.84 -5.45
C ALA A 34 18.75 -0.77 -7.00
N SER A 35 17.91 -1.56 -7.70
CA SER A 35 17.85 -1.54 -9.17
C SER A 35 17.19 -0.27 -9.74
N VAL A 36 16.45 0.47 -8.91
CA VAL A 36 15.70 1.68 -9.26
C VAL A 36 16.03 2.85 -8.33
N GLU A 37 17.20 2.83 -7.70
CA GLU A 37 17.61 3.86 -6.73
C GLU A 37 17.66 5.27 -7.35
N ALA A 38 18.14 5.38 -8.60
CA ALA A 38 18.17 6.65 -9.32
C ALA A 38 16.76 7.22 -9.54
N ASP A 39 15.80 6.35 -9.85
CA ASP A 39 14.39 6.73 -10.02
C ASP A 39 13.79 7.18 -8.69
N LEU A 40 14.02 6.45 -7.60
CA LEU A 40 13.56 6.83 -6.26
C LEU A 40 14.12 8.19 -5.81
N THR A 41 15.41 8.43 -6.06
CA THR A 41 16.07 9.70 -5.72
C THR A 41 15.49 10.86 -6.55
N GLN A 42 15.19 10.62 -7.83
CA GLN A 42 14.58 11.62 -8.68
C GLN A 42 13.13 11.92 -8.27
N LEU A 43 12.37 10.92 -7.82
CA LEU A 43 11.01 11.10 -7.31
C LEU A 43 10.97 11.98 -6.06
N ASP A 44 11.88 11.75 -5.12
CA ASP A 44 11.98 12.54 -3.88
C ASP A 44 12.31 14.02 -4.22
N LYS A 45 13.26 14.23 -5.14
CA LYS A 45 13.58 15.58 -5.66
C LYS A 45 12.38 16.26 -6.34
N TYR A 46 11.55 15.52 -7.08
CA TYR A 46 10.34 16.10 -7.66
C TYR A 46 9.33 16.50 -6.60
N ARG A 47 9.21 15.74 -5.52
CA ARG A 47 8.31 16.06 -4.41
C ARG A 47 8.79 17.24 -3.58
N ASP A 48 10.10 17.42 -3.43
CA ASP A 48 10.70 18.53 -2.67
C ASP A 48 10.24 19.93 -3.13
N VAL A 49 9.83 20.05 -4.39
CA VAL A 49 9.27 21.31 -4.93
C VAL A 49 8.06 21.79 -4.12
N LEU A 50 7.28 20.88 -3.53
CA LEU A 50 6.06 21.21 -2.78
C LEU A 50 6.31 22.08 -1.54
N PHE A 51 7.53 22.08 -1.01
CA PHE A 51 7.90 22.81 0.22
C PHE A 51 8.49 24.19 -0.05
N HIS A 52 8.85 24.47 -1.31
CA HIS A 52 9.51 25.71 -1.73
C HIS A 52 8.88 26.29 -3.01
N LEU A 53 7.56 26.10 -3.20
CA LEU A 53 6.86 26.60 -4.38
C LEU A 53 6.92 28.12 -4.47
N ASP A 54 7.45 28.61 -5.59
CA ASP A 54 7.36 30.00 -6.03
C ASP A 54 6.51 30.11 -7.30
N VAL A 55 5.91 31.27 -7.53
CA VAL A 55 5.05 31.50 -8.69
C VAL A 55 5.90 31.71 -9.94
N CYS A 56 6.28 30.60 -10.58
CA CYS A 56 7.10 30.64 -11.78
C CYS A 56 6.89 29.43 -12.70
N GLN A 57 7.33 29.58 -13.96
CA GLN A 57 7.24 28.50 -14.96
C GLN A 57 8.15 27.30 -14.62
N ALA A 58 9.25 27.52 -13.91
CA ALA A 58 10.17 26.46 -13.52
C ALA A 58 9.51 25.47 -12.54
N ASP A 59 8.88 26.00 -11.49
CA ASP A 59 8.19 25.19 -10.48
C ASP A 59 6.93 24.53 -11.04
N LEU A 60 6.21 25.21 -11.96
CA LEU A 60 5.14 24.58 -12.73
C LEU A 60 5.63 23.33 -13.48
N ASN A 61 6.80 23.40 -14.12
CA ASN A 61 7.37 22.27 -14.84
C ASN A 61 7.82 21.14 -13.90
N MET A 62 8.30 21.47 -12.68
CA MET A 62 8.63 20.49 -11.66
C MET A 62 7.39 19.79 -11.11
N LEU A 63 6.30 20.54 -10.82
CA LEU A 63 5.01 19.96 -10.43
C LEU A 63 4.46 19.01 -11.50
N LYS A 64 4.53 19.39 -12.78
CA LYS A 64 4.14 18.52 -13.89
C LYS A 64 4.98 17.25 -13.97
N GLN A 65 6.29 17.36 -13.78
CA GLN A 65 7.19 16.19 -13.73
C GLN A 65 6.83 15.25 -12.57
N TYR A 66 6.54 15.82 -11.40
CA TYR A 66 6.09 15.04 -10.25
C TYR A 66 4.76 14.33 -10.52
N TYR A 67 3.78 15.05 -11.08
CA TYR A 67 2.48 14.49 -11.48
C TYR A 67 2.64 13.32 -12.47
N MET A 68 3.47 13.48 -13.51
CA MET A 68 3.75 12.40 -14.47
C MET A 68 4.45 11.21 -13.81
N ALA A 69 5.38 11.46 -12.88
CA ALA A 69 6.06 10.40 -12.13
C ALA A 69 5.08 9.60 -11.28
N LEU A 70 4.18 10.26 -10.54
CA LEU A 70 3.14 9.60 -9.74
C LEU A 70 2.21 8.74 -10.60
N LYS A 71 1.78 9.24 -11.77
CA LYS A 71 0.99 8.44 -12.71
C LYS A 71 1.73 7.19 -13.19
N ALA A 72 3.03 7.31 -13.49
CA ALA A 72 3.83 6.18 -13.93
C ALA A 72 4.04 5.13 -12.83
N ILE A 73 4.11 5.56 -11.57
CA ILE A 73 4.19 4.68 -10.39
C ILE A 73 2.85 3.97 -10.15
N ALA A 74 1.73 4.70 -10.24
CA ALA A 74 0.39 4.17 -9.99
C ALA A 74 -0.05 3.08 -10.99
N VAL A 75 0.69 2.87 -12.09
CA VAL A 75 0.49 1.76 -13.04
C VAL A 75 1.26 0.50 -12.59
N LYS A 76 2.25 0.63 -11.71
CA LYS A 76 3.18 -0.43 -11.32
C LYS A 76 2.98 -0.91 -9.89
N LEU A 77 2.64 0.01 -9.00
CA LEU A 77 2.38 -0.25 -7.58
C LEU A 77 0.88 -0.19 -7.29
N PRO A 78 0.39 -0.96 -6.31
CA PRO A 78 -0.93 -0.73 -5.74
C PRO A 78 -1.09 0.71 -5.21
N ASP A 79 -2.32 1.21 -5.16
CA ASP A 79 -2.59 2.60 -4.77
C ASP A 79 -2.31 2.87 -3.28
N ASP A 80 -2.54 1.87 -2.43
CA ASP A 80 -2.61 1.90 -0.97
C ASP A 80 -1.28 1.61 -0.25
N GLN A 81 -0.16 1.98 -0.88
CA GLN A 81 1.18 1.63 -0.39
C GLN A 81 1.85 2.73 0.44
N VAL A 82 1.45 4.00 0.26
CA VAL A 82 2.09 5.15 0.93
C VAL A 82 1.03 6.10 1.45
N GLU A 83 1.18 6.47 2.73
CA GLU A 83 0.32 7.46 3.38
C GLU A 83 0.76 8.90 3.07
N PHE A 84 -0.17 9.71 2.61
CA PHE A 84 0.03 11.12 2.31
C PHE A 84 -0.92 11.99 3.12
N THR A 85 -0.41 13.11 3.63
CA THR A 85 -1.21 14.11 4.36
C THR A 85 -1.13 15.46 3.65
N TRP A 86 -2.29 16.03 3.32
CA TRP A 86 -2.42 17.34 2.67
C TRP A 86 -3.34 18.28 3.44
N PHE A 87 -3.08 19.57 3.35
CA PHE A 87 -3.82 20.62 4.04
C PHE A 87 -4.49 21.58 3.06
N ASN A 88 -5.78 21.84 3.28
CA ASN A 88 -6.54 22.85 2.53
C ASN A 88 -6.16 24.27 2.98
N THR A 89 -6.03 25.18 2.02
CA THR A 89 -5.59 26.57 2.24
C THR A 89 -6.60 27.61 1.73
N LEU A 90 -7.76 27.18 1.23
CA LEU A 90 -8.85 28.06 0.77
C LEU A 90 -9.59 28.78 1.92
N GLY A 91 -9.55 28.21 3.12
CA GLY A 91 -10.19 28.74 4.31
C GLY A 91 -9.22 29.46 5.24
N LEU A 92 -9.74 30.15 6.27
CA LEU A 92 -8.88 30.72 7.33
C LEU A 92 -8.21 29.66 8.19
N LYS A 93 -8.87 28.50 8.36
CA LYS A 93 -8.37 27.38 9.16
C LYS A 93 -7.81 26.32 8.22
N SER A 94 -6.58 25.89 8.50
CA SER A 94 -5.94 24.79 7.79
C SER A 94 -6.60 23.47 8.22
N SER A 95 -7.27 22.78 7.29
CA SER A 95 -7.83 21.44 7.53
C SER A 95 -6.98 20.38 6.82
N GLY A 96 -6.45 19.44 7.59
CA GLY A 96 -5.64 18.33 7.08
C GLY A 96 -6.48 17.11 6.71
N MET A 97 -6.04 16.37 5.71
CA MET A 97 -6.59 15.06 5.36
C MET A 97 -5.47 14.11 5.00
N THR A 98 -5.55 12.92 5.58
CA THR A 98 -4.58 11.84 5.39
C THR A 98 -5.23 10.68 4.67
N ARG A 99 -4.59 10.15 3.63
CA ARG A 99 -5.02 8.97 2.89
C ARG A 99 -3.81 8.14 2.48
N ASN A 100 -3.96 6.83 2.55
CA ASN A 100 -3.03 5.90 1.93
C ASN A 100 -3.47 5.66 0.48
N SER A 101 -3.03 6.54 -0.43
CA SER A 101 -3.42 6.53 -1.84
C SER A 101 -2.47 7.37 -2.71
N LEU A 102 -1.86 6.76 -3.72
CA LEU A 102 -1.07 7.45 -4.74
C LEU A 102 -1.94 8.38 -5.59
N ARG A 103 -3.19 8.00 -5.86
CA ARG A 103 -4.17 8.85 -6.54
C ARG A 103 -4.48 10.11 -5.73
N PHE A 104 -4.58 9.98 -4.40
CA PHE A 104 -4.75 11.14 -3.53
C PHE A 104 -3.59 12.13 -3.64
N GLU A 105 -2.34 11.66 -3.59
CA GLU A 105 -1.16 12.51 -3.84
C GLU A 105 -1.23 13.13 -5.24
N THR A 106 -1.50 12.32 -6.27
CA THR A 106 -1.58 12.75 -7.68
C THR A 106 -2.57 13.89 -7.90
N PHE A 107 -3.76 13.81 -7.31
CA PHE A 107 -4.78 14.85 -7.47
C PHE A 107 -4.50 16.09 -6.65
N ASN A 108 -3.83 16.00 -5.49
CA ASN A 108 -3.37 17.20 -4.77
C ASN A 108 -2.24 17.92 -5.51
N VAL A 109 -1.33 17.18 -6.16
CA VAL A 109 -0.32 17.78 -7.05
C VAL A 109 -0.98 18.46 -8.25
N LEU A 110 -1.98 17.81 -8.87
CA LEU A 110 -2.75 18.42 -9.96
C LEU A 110 -3.53 19.67 -9.52
N TYR A 111 -4.05 19.68 -8.30
CA TYR A 111 -4.65 20.87 -7.70
C TYR A 111 -3.62 22.01 -7.63
N ASN A 112 -2.40 21.73 -7.16
CA ASN A 112 -1.34 22.73 -7.08
C ASN A 112 -0.87 23.22 -8.46
N ILE A 113 -0.88 22.36 -9.49
CA ILE A 113 -0.68 22.79 -10.89
C ILE A 113 -1.77 23.80 -11.30
N GLY A 114 -3.04 23.50 -10.99
CA GLY A 114 -4.16 24.42 -11.21
C GLY A 114 -3.99 25.76 -10.48
N ALA A 115 -3.55 25.71 -9.22
CA ALA A 115 -3.23 26.89 -8.41
C ALA A 115 -2.08 27.72 -9.01
N MET A 116 -1.03 27.06 -9.50
CA MET A 116 0.10 27.71 -10.16
C MET A 116 -0.35 28.48 -11.41
N TYR A 117 -1.16 27.85 -12.27
CA TYR A 117 -1.74 28.52 -13.42
C TYR A 117 -2.58 29.75 -13.04
N SER A 118 -3.37 29.66 -11.98
CA SER A 118 -4.17 30.81 -11.51
C SER A 118 -3.30 31.97 -11.04
N SER A 119 -2.18 31.68 -10.36
CA SER A 119 -1.25 32.69 -9.86
C SER A 119 -0.48 33.35 -11.01
N LEU A 120 0.07 32.55 -11.93
CA LEU A 120 0.72 33.05 -13.15
C LEU A 120 -0.23 33.90 -14.01
N ALA A 121 -1.53 33.56 -14.04
CA ALA A 121 -2.53 34.34 -14.79
C ALA A 121 -2.76 35.73 -14.19
N VAL A 122 -2.67 35.88 -12.87
CA VAL A 122 -2.82 37.14 -12.15
C VAL A 122 -1.63 38.07 -12.37
N GLU A 123 -0.43 37.51 -12.53
CA GLU A 123 0.81 38.27 -12.75
C GLU A 123 0.97 38.85 -14.17
N GLN A 124 0.08 38.48 -15.10
CA GLN A 124 0.12 39.00 -16.46
C GLN A 124 -0.21 40.50 -16.51
N ARG A 125 0.42 41.24 -17.45
CA ARG A 125 0.16 42.66 -17.68
C ARG A 125 -1.17 42.88 -18.43
N LEU A 126 -2.23 43.15 -17.68
CA LEU A 126 -3.60 43.22 -18.19
C LEU A 126 -3.90 44.50 -19.01
N GLU A 127 -2.96 45.44 -19.08
CA GLU A 127 -2.99 46.63 -19.93
C GLU A 127 -2.60 46.30 -21.38
N SER A 128 -2.13 45.09 -21.64
CA SER A 128 -1.70 44.64 -22.96
C SER A 128 -2.62 43.56 -23.53
N THR A 129 -2.86 43.60 -24.84
CA THR A 129 -3.65 42.58 -25.53
C THR A 129 -3.07 41.17 -25.37
N GLU A 130 -1.73 41.05 -25.39
CA GLU A 130 -1.05 39.76 -25.22
C GLU A 130 -1.15 39.25 -23.78
N GLY A 131 -0.99 40.13 -22.77
CA GLY A 131 -1.19 39.75 -21.37
C GLY A 131 -2.61 39.31 -21.07
N LEU A 132 -3.63 39.92 -21.69
CA LEU A 132 -5.03 39.49 -21.56
C LEU A 132 -5.28 38.12 -22.19
N LYS A 133 -4.73 37.86 -23.38
CA LYS A 133 -4.83 36.55 -24.04
C LYS A 133 -4.16 35.47 -23.21
N GLU A 134 -2.96 35.75 -22.71
CA GLU A 134 -2.19 34.80 -21.91
C GLU A 134 -2.84 34.53 -20.55
N SER A 135 -3.30 35.57 -19.85
CA SER A 135 -4.07 35.43 -18.61
C SER A 135 -5.34 34.59 -18.84
N CYS A 136 -6.07 34.84 -19.93
CA CYS A 136 -7.23 34.02 -20.32
C CYS A 136 -6.84 32.55 -20.50
N ARG A 137 -5.77 32.27 -21.27
CA ARG A 137 -5.28 30.91 -21.52
C ARG A 137 -4.91 30.20 -20.21
N LEU A 138 -4.18 30.87 -19.32
CA LEU A 138 -3.77 30.32 -18.03
C LEU A 138 -4.97 30.03 -17.11
N PHE A 139 -5.98 30.91 -17.08
CA PHE A 139 -7.22 30.62 -16.34
C PHE A 139 -8.00 29.43 -16.91
N LYS A 140 -8.05 29.26 -18.24
CA LYS A 140 -8.66 28.07 -18.86
C LYS A 140 -7.93 26.79 -18.44
N LEU A 141 -6.60 26.81 -18.39
CA LEU A 141 -5.78 25.68 -17.94
C LEU A 141 -5.98 25.37 -16.44
N SER A 142 -6.07 26.42 -15.61
CA SER A 142 -6.39 26.28 -14.19
C SER A 142 -7.76 25.62 -14.01
N ALA A 143 -8.79 26.10 -14.73
CA ALA A 143 -10.13 25.51 -14.72
C ALA A 143 -10.13 24.04 -15.13
N GLY A 144 -9.34 23.67 -16.14
CA GLY A 144 -9.22 22.28 -16.60
C GLY A 144 -8.60 21.35 -15.57
N CYS A 145 -7.59 21.81 -14.82
CA CYS A 145 -7.00 21.01 -13.74
C CYS A 145 -8.05 20.66 -12.67
N PHE A 146 -8.82 21.65 -12.19
CA PHE A 146 -9.86 21.41 -11.19
C PHE A 146 -11.04 20.58 -11.73
N LYS A 147 -11.41 20.80 -13.00
CA LYS A 147 -12.46 20.04 -13.67
C LYS A 147 -12.07 18.57 -13.85
N PHE A 148 -10.82 18.30 -14.23
CA PHE A 148 -10.31 16.94 -14.38
C PHE A 148 -10.36 16.18 -13.05
N ILE A 149 -9.95 16.82 -11.94
CA ILE A 149 -10.06 16.23 -10.60
C ILE A 149 -11.53 15.92 -10.29
N TYR A 150 -12.44 16.87 -10.54
CA TYR A 150 -13.88 16.69 -10.28
C TYR A 150 -14.47 15.50 -11.05
N GLU A 151 -14.21 15.41 -12.35
CA GLU A 151 -14.75 14.34 -13.18
C GLU A 151 -14.23 12.97 -12.72
N HIS A 152 -12.96 12.86 -12.33
CA HIS A 152 -12.41 11.63 -11.79
C HIS A 152 -12.90 11.29 -10.37
N GLU A 153 -13.05 12.28 -9.49
CA GLU A 153 -13.65 12.13 -8.16
C GLU A 153 -15.07 11.56 -8.24
N VAL A 154 -15.91 12.13 -9.11
CA VAL A 154 -17.31 11.69 -9.29
C VAL A 154 -17.37 10.32 -9.95
N SER A 155 -16.63 10.10 -11.05
CA SER A 155 -16.69 8.84 -11.81
C SER A 155 -16.23 7.63 -10.99
N ASN A 156 -15.31 7.84 -10.03
CA ASN A 156 -14.73 6.76 -9.22
C ASN A 156 -15.15 6.82 -7.74
N ASN A 157 -15.92 7.83 -7.33
CA ASN A 157 -16.41 8.03 -5.96
C ASN A 157 -15.31 8.01 -4.88
N PHE A 158 -14.17 8.66 -5.14
CA PHE A 158 -13.01 8.66 -4.22
C PHE A 158 -13.24 9.48 -2.93
N LYS A 159 -13.96 10.60 -3.04
CA LYS A 159 -14.23 11.56 -1.96
C LYS A 159 -12.96 12.18 -1.36
N PHE A 160 -11.94 12.46 -2.18
CA PHE A 160 -10.76 13.20 -1.71
C PHE A 160 -10.94 14.72 -1.77
N PHE A 161 -11.93 15.21 -2.51
CA PHE A 161 -12.23 16.63 -2.62
C PHE A 161 -13.73 16.85 -2.43
N ASP A 162 -14.09 18.01 -1.90
CA ASP A 162 -15.48 18.43 -1.85
C ASP A 162 -15.95 18.91 -3.24
N GLU A 163 -17.06 18.34 -3.70
CA GLU A 163 -17.62 18.58 -5.03
C GLU A 163 -18.02 20.05 -5.24
N TYR A 164 -18.61 20.71 -4.23
CA TYR A 164 -18.97 22.12 -4.32
C TYR A 164 -17.72 23.01 -4.43
N THR A 165 -16.67 22.66 -3.70
CA THR A 165 -15.37 23.35 -3.76
C THR A 165 -14.75 23.26 -5.14
N LEU A 166 -14.68 22.07 -5.74
CA LEU A 166 -14.12 21.93 -7.09
C LEU A 166 -14.96 22.67 -8.14
N ASN A 167 -16.28 22.54 -8.10
CA ASN A 167 -17.17 23.26 -9.01
C ASN A 167 -17.09 24.78 -8.86
N ALA A 168 -16.91 25.27 -7.63
CA ALA A 168 -16.65 26.68 -7.37
C ALA A 168 -15.35 27.14 -8.03
N LEU A 169 -14.24 26.42 -7.84
CA LEU A 169 -12.95 26.76 -8.43
C LEU A 169 -12.99 26.75 -9.97
N VAL A 170 -13.62 25.75 -10.59
CA VAL A 170 -13.82 25.70 -12.05
C VAL A 170 -14.57 26.95 -12.52
N SER A 171 -15.69 27.28 -11.85
CA SER A 171 -16.52 28.43 -12.21
C SER A 171 -15.80 29.77 -11.99
N MET A 172 -15.01 29.89 -10.91
CA MET A 172 -14.19 31.07 -10.63
C MET A 172 -13.16 31.30 -11.73
N MET A 173 -12.42 30.27 -12.12
CA MET A 173 -11.39 30.38 -13.15
C MET A 173 -12.01 30.70 -14.52
N LEU A 174 -13.14 30.08 -14.88
CA LEU A 174 -13.87 30.42 -16.11
C LEU A 174 -14.44 31.85 -16.09
N ALA A 175 -14.91 32.33 -14.93
CA ALA A 175 -15.36 33.72 -14.80
C ALA A 175 -14.21 34.70 -15.08
N GLN A 176 -13.02 34.44 -14.53
CA GLN A 176 -11.83 35.27 -14.74
C GLN A 176 -11.32 35.20 -16.19
N ALA A 177 -11.33 34.02 -16.81
CA ALA A 177 -11.00 33.86 -18.23
C ALA A 177 -11.97 34.66 -19.12
N GLN A 178 -13.28 34.54 -18.89
CA GLN A 178 -14.29 35.29 -19.64
C GLN A 178 -14.16 36.80 -19.39
N GLN A 179 -13.78 37.22 -18.18
CA GLN A 179 -13.51 38.62 -17.85
C GLN A 179 -12.32 39.16 -18.66
N MET A 180 -11.27 38.36 -18.89
CA MET A 180 -10.15 38.77 -19.75
C MET A 180 -10.59 38.95 -21.21
N VAL A 181 -11.47 38.09 -21.72
CA VAL A 181 -12.07 38.26 -23.06
C VAL A 181 -12.88 39.54 -23.14
N TRP A 182 -13.70 39.84 -22.12
CA TRP A 182 -14.46 41.08 -22.05
C TRP A 182 -13.54 42.32 -22.00
N LYS A 183 -12.50 42.31 -21.15
CA LYS A 183 -11.52 43.40 -21.07
C LYS A 183 -10.83 43.62 -22.41
N LYS A 184 -10.42 42.56 -23.10
CA LYS A 184 -9.83 42.63 -24.44
C LYS A 184 -10.80 43.26 -25.44
N ALA A 185 -12.08 42.85 -25.43
CA ALA A 185 -13.07 43.43 -26.32
C ALA A 185 -13.28 44.94 -26.05
N CYS A 186 -13.21 45.38 -24.79
CA CYS A 186 -13.22 46.81 -24.45
C CYS A 186 -11.99 47.55 -25.00
N PHE A 187 -10.80 46.94 -24.94
CA PHE A 187 -9.58 47.51 -25.54
C PHE A 187 -9.65 47.59 -27.06
N ASP A 188 -10.21 46.57 -27.71
CA ASP A 188 -10.31 46.53 -29.17
C ASP A 188 -11.28 47.60 -29.68
N ASP A 189 -12.46 47.74 -29.05
CA ASP A 189 -13.49 48.71 -29.43
C ASP A 189 -14.56 48.88 -28.33
N ILE A 190 -14.48 50.01 -27.60
CA ILE A 190 -15.40 50.32 -26.48
C ILE A 190 -16.83 50.64 -26.94
N GLU A 191 -17.03 50.98 -28.22
CA GLU A 191 -18.32 51.37 -28.80
C GLU A 191 -19.15 50.16 -29.25
N ARG A 192 -18.57 48.94 -29.28
CA ARG A 192 -19.30 47.68 -29.61
C ARG A 192 -20.19 47.17 -28.48
N HIS A 193 -21.07 48.03 -28.00
CA HIS A 193 -21.91 47.81 -26.82
C HIS A 193 -22.72 46.51 -26.86
N SER A 194 -23.23 46.09 -28.02
CA SER A 194 -23.93 44.81 -28.16
C SER A 194 -23.07 43.61 -27.77
N ILE A 195 -21.82 43.58 -28.21
CA ILE A 195 -20.90 42.47 -27.91
C ILE A 195 -20.44 42.56 -26.45
N LEU A 196 -20.08 43.76 -26.00
CA LEU A 196 -19.64 44.00 -24.62
C LEU A 196 -20.72 43.63 -23.60
N SER A 197 -21.98 43.95 -23.88
CA SER A 197 -23.13 43.56 -23.05
C SER A 197 -23.25 42.04 -22.92
N ARG A 198 -23.19 41.33 -24.05
CA ARG A 198 -23.33 39.86 -24.09
C ARG A 198 -22.17 39.13 -23.44
N LEU A 199 -20.95 39.64 -23.59
CA LEU A 199 -19.76 39.10 -22.92
C LEU A 199 -19.83 39.36 -21.40
N ALA A 200 -20.20 40.57 -20.97
CA ALA A 200 -20.36 40.91 -19.56
C ALA A 200 -21.42 40.05 -18.88
N LEU A 201 -22.54 39.78 -19.55
CA LEU A 201 -23.57 38.90 -19.01
C LEU A 201 -23.02 37.49 -18.74
N GLN A 202 -22.21 36.94 -19.65
CA GLN A 202 -21.59 35.63 -19.40
C GLN A 202 -20.62 35.66 -18.21
N VAL A 203 -19.85 36.75 -18.03
CA VAL A 203 -18.98 36.92 -16.85
C VAL A 203 -19.83 36.92 -15.57
N ALA A 204 -20.93 37.67 -15.56
CA ALA A 204 -21.85 37.76 -14.42
C ALA A 204 -22.43 36.38 -14.04
N LEU A 205 -22.82 35.58 -15.03
CA LEU A 205 -23.36 34.24 -14.84
C LEU A 205 -22.31 33.25 -14.31
N PHE A 206 -21.08 33.29 -14.81
CA PHE A 206 -20.01 32.45 -14.26
C PHE A 206 -19.70 32.81 -12.80
N TYR A 207 -19.62 34.11 -12.47
CA TYR A 207 -19.45 34.54 -11.06
C TYR A 207 -20.66 34.19 -10.18
N GLN A 208 -21.87 34.19 -10.73
CA GLN A 208 -23.05 33.75 -10.00
C GLN A 208 -22.95 32.26 -9.63
N THR A 209 -22.57 31.40 -10.59
CA THR A 209 -22.37 29.97 -10.36
C THR A 209 -21.23 29.72 -9.37
N ALA A 210 -20.11 30.46 -9.53
CA ALA A 210 -18.99 30.41 -8.60
C ALA A 210 -19.40 30.77 -7.16
N SER A 211 -20.17 31.85 -6.99
CA SER A 211 -20.68 32.28 -5.68
C SER A 211 -21.60 31.22 -5.05
N LYS A 212 -22.57 30.69 -5.81
CA LYS A 212 -23.49 29.64 -5.34
C LYS A 212 -22.75 28.40 -4.85
N ASN A 213 -21.83 27.89 -5.65
CA ASN A 213 -21.02 26.71 -5.28
C ASN A 213 -20.10 27.02 -4.09
N SER A 214 -19.50 28.21 -4.06
CA SER A 214 -18.63 28.63 -2.95
C SER A 214 -19.40 28.74 -1.64
N ASN A 215 -20.66 29.18 -1.67
CA ASN A 215 -21.51 29.28 -0.48
C ASN A 215 -21.91 27.90 0.09
N CYS A 216 -21.90 26.85 -0.73
CA CYS A 216 -22.12 25.47 -0.28
C CYS A 216 -20.82 24.75 0.14
N SER A 217 -19.66 25.29 -0.23
CA SER A 217 -18.36 24.72 0.13
C SER A 217 -18.04 24.95 1.60
N PRO A 218 -17.55 23.94 2.34
CA PRO A 218 -17.06 24.12 3.71
C PRO A 218 -15.64 24.72 3.77
N TYR A 219 -14.94 24.81 2.63
CA TYR A 219 -13.53 25.20 2.56
C TYR A 219 -13.32 26.63 2.05
N ILE A 220 -14.24 27.19 1.27
CA ILE A 220 -14.08 28.53 0.71
C ILE A 220 -14.50 29.60 1.73
N ARG A 221 -13.63 30.60 1.91
CA ARG A 221 -13.81 31.67 2.88
C ARG A 221 -14.99 32.60 2.51
N THR A 222 -15.71 33.10 3.52
CA THR A 222 -16.94 33.87 3.34
C THR A 222 -16.76 35.24 2.69
N ASP A 223 -15.60 35.87 2.84
CA ASP A 223 -15.23 37.10 2.12
C ASP A 223 -15.06 36.85 0.61
N TRP A 224 -14.54 35.69 0.20
CA TRP A 224 -14.49 35.29 -1.20
C TRP A 224 -15.90 35.11 -1.76
N VAL A 225 -16.79 34.45 -1.03
CA VAL A 225 -18.21 34.31 -1.43
C VAL A 225 -18.86 35.69 -1.64
N LYS A 226 -18.62 36.64 -0.73
CA LYS A 226 -19.11 38.02 -0.87
C LYS A 226 -18.52 38.71 -2.10
N SER A 227 -17.20 38.62 -2.29
CA SER A 227 -16.52 39.23 -3.44
C SER A 227 -16.99 38.64 -4.79
N LEU A 228 -17.20 37.32 -4.88
CA LEU A 228 -17.78 36.67 -6.05
C LEU A 228 -19.21 37.14 -6.33
N THR A 229 -20.02 37.31 -5.28
CA THR A 229 -21.38 37.84 -5.39
C THR A 229 -21.37 39.28 -5.89
N SER A 230 -20.53 40.14 -5.31
CA SER A 230 -20.34 41.53 -5.75
C SER A 230 -19.88 41.61 -7.21
N LYS A 231 -18.93 40.77 -7.63
CA LYS A 231 -18.51 40.68 -9.04
C LYS A 231 -19.63 40.25 -9.97
N SER A 232 -20.45 39.28 -9.56
CA SER A 232 -21.64 38.89 -10.33
C SER A 232 -22.60 40.06 -10.53
N HIS A 233 -22.92 40.80 -9.47
CA HIS A 233 -23.78 41.98 -9.53
C HIS A 233 -23.17 43.10 -10.38
N TYR A 234 -21.86 43.34 -10.24
CA TYR A 234 -21.14 44.36 -11.01
C TYR A 234 -21.17 44.08 -12.52
N PHE A 235 -20.87 42.85 -12.93
CA PHE A 235 -20.94 42.49 -14.35
C PHE A 235 -22.38 42.42 -14.88
N MET A 236 -23.36 42.15 -14.01
CA MET A 236 -24.78 42.26 -14.38
C MET A 236 -25.17 43.73 -14.67
N ALA A 237 -24.72 44.66 -13.81
CA ALA A 237 -24.89 46.09 -14.06
C ALA A 237 -24.22 46.52 -15.38
N ILE A 238 -22.98 46.10 -15.63
CA ILE A 238 -22.26 46.39 -16.89
C ILE A 238 -23.03 45.86 -18.10
N ALA A 239 -23.55 44.63 -18.02
CA ALA A 239 -24.26 44.01 -19.14
C ALA A 239 -25.47 44.85 -19.57
N TYR A 240 -26.27 45.31 -18.62
CA TYR A 240 -27.47 46.11 -18.90
C TYR A 240 -27.17 47.58 -19.15
N TYR A 241 -26.12 48.15 -18.55
CA TYR A 241 -25.61 49.46 -18.92
C TYR A 241 -25.21 49.50 -20.41
N ARG A 242 -24.40 48.53 -20.86
CA ARG A 242 -24.03 48.41 -22.29
C ARG A 242 -25.24 48.08 -23.17
N SER A 243 -26.21 47.31 -22.69
CA SER A 243 -27.46 47.08 -23.41
C SER A 243 -28.23 48.38 -23.62
N GLY A 244 -28.36 49.22 -22.58
CA GLY A 244 -29.03 50.51 -22.64
C GLY A 244 -28.38 51.44 -23.67
N LEU A 245 -27.04 51.56 -23.64
CA LEU A 245 -26.30 52.33 -24.64
C LEU A 245 -26.54 51.82 -26.07
N HIS A 246 -26.54 50.49 -26.27
CA HIS A 246 -26.83 49.89 -27.58
C HIS A 246 -28.26 50.18 -28.07
N GLN A 247 -29.24 50.22 -27.17
CA GLN A 247 -30.62 50.55 -27.53
C GLN A 247 -30.77 52.03 -27.87
N VAL A 248 -30.13 52.93 -27.12
CA VAL A 248 -30.11 54.37 -27.43
C VAL A 248 -29.41 54.63 -28.77
N GLN A 249 -28.30 53.95 -29.06
CA GLN A 249 -27.65 54.02 -30.39
C GLN A 249 -28.59 53.59 -31.54
N LYS A 250 -29.54 52.69 -31.26
CA LYS A 250 -30.60 52.26 -32.19
C LYS A 250 -31.86 53.12 -32.14
N GLN A 251 -31.84 54.22 -31.39
CA GLN A 251 -32.99 55.08 -31.13
C GLN A 251 -34.16 54.37 -30.43
N ASN A 252 -33.93 53.25 -29.75
CA ASN A 252 -34.92 52.53 -28.93
C ASN A 252 -34.88 53.05 -27.48
N TYR A 253 -35.19 54.33 -27.27
CA TYR A 253 -35.08 55.01 -25.97
C TYR A 253 -35.88 54.34 -24.86
N ALA A 254 -37.12 53.91 -25.10
CA ALA A 254 -37.93 53.28 -24.05
C ALA A 254 -37.30 51.97 -23.52
N GLN A 255 -36.65 51.19 -24.40
CA GLN A 255 -35.92 49.99 -23.98
C GLN A 255 -34.60 50.37 -23.28
N GLY A 256 -33.91 51.41 -23.76
CA GLY A 256 -32.68 51.91 -23.15
C GLY A 256 -32.88 52.41 -21.73
N ILE A 257 -33.95 53.18 -21.49
CA ILE A 257 -34.39 53.63 -20.17
C ILE A 257 -34.61 52.44 -19.22
N CYS A 258 -35.37 51.42 -19.66
CA CYS A 258 -35.61 50.20 -18.88
C CYS A 258 -34.29 49.47 -18.52
N ASP A 259 -33.37 49.37 -19.48
CA ASP A 259 -32.06 48.73 -19.28
C ASP A 259 -31.16 49.52 -18.30
N PHE A 260 -31.16 50.85 -18.37
CA PHE A 260 -30.42 51.70 -17.43
C PHE A 260 -31.00 51.63 -16.01
N GLN A 261 -32.32 51.69 -15.87
CA GLN A 261 -33.01 51.49 -14.59
C GLN A 261 -32.63 50.12 -14.01
N TYR A 262 -32.64 49.07 -14.83
CA TYR A 262 -32.25 47.73 -14.40
C TYR A 262 -30.77 47.66 -14.00
N ALA A 263 -29.86 48.31 -14.74
CA ALA A 263 -28.46 48.42 -14.36
C ALA A 263 -28.28 49.10 -12.99
N LEU A 264 -28.98 50.21 -12.74
CA LEU A 264 -28.97 50.90 -11.45
C LEU A 264 -29.47 50.03 -10.30
N THR A 265 -30.45 49.15 -10.52
CA THR A 265 -30.88 48.19 -9.47
C THR A 265 -29.76 47.26 -9.04
N TRP A 266 -28.86 46.88 -9.96
CA TRP A 266 -27.69 46.05 -9.66
C TRP A 266 -26.57 46.86 -9.01
N ILE A 267 -26.32 48.09 -9.46
CA ILE A 267 -25.34 48.99 -8.85
C ILE A 267 -25.69 49.25 -7.39
N ASN A 268 -26.97 49.47 -7.07
CA ASN A 268 -27.43 49.69 -5.70
C ASN A 268 -27.28 48.47 -4.77
N LYS A 269 -27.01 47.27 -5.30
CA LYS A 269 -26.69 46.08 -4.50
C LYS A 269 -25.20 45.95 -4.17
N LEU A 270 -24.35 46.81 -4.73
CA LEU A 270 -22.92 46.83 -4.47
C LEU A 270 -22.61 47.69 -3.26
N SER A 271 -21.52 47.36 -2.56
CA SER A 271 -20.89 48.30 -1.63
C SER A 271 -20.18 49.38 -2.46
N LEU A 272 -20.70 50.61 -2.43
CA LEU A 272 -20.21 51.72 -3.26
C LEU A 272 -18.96 52.34 -2.64
N ASP A 273 -17.84 52.22 -3.35
CA ASP A 273 -16.66 53.06 -3.18
C ASP A 273 -16.81 54.34 -4.02
N ASP A 274 -15.80 55.21 -4.02
CA ASP A 274 -15.83 56.47 -4.76
C ASP A 274 -16.01 56.24 -6.27
N GLU A 275 -15.30 55.26 -6.85
CA GLU A 275 -15.39 54.90 -8.28
C GLU A 275 -16.80 54.42 -8.67
N LEU A 276 -17.41 53.53 -7.86
CA LEU A 276 -18.75 53.02 -8.13
C LEU A 276 -19.83 54.09 -7.89
N THR A 277 -19.59 55.03 -6.97
CA THR A 277 -20.49 56.16 -6.73
C THR A 277 -20.51 57.11 -7.91
N GLU A 278 -19.33 57.41 -8.47
CA GLU A 278 -19.19 58.20 -9.71
C GLU A 278 -19.90 57.51 -10.88
N TRP A 279 -19.59 56.23 -11.12
CA TRP A 279 -20.22 55.47 -12.20
C TRP A 279 -21.75 55.37 -12.05
N ARG A 280 -22.25 55.23 -10.81
CA ARG A 280 -23.70 55.30 -10.55
C ARG A 280 -24.28 56.64 -11.00
N GLY A 281 -23.60 57.75 -10.68
CA GLY A 281 -23.97 59.09 -11.12
C GLY A 281 -24.00 59.23 -12.63
N GLU A 282 -23.01 58.68 -13.33
CA GLU A 282 -22.97 58.66 -14.80
C GLU A 282 -24.16 57.92 -15.42
N VAL A 283 -24.48 56.73 -14.89
CA VAL A 283 -25.63 55.93 -15.38
C VAL A 283 -26.95 56.65 -15.09
N GLN A 284 -27.06 57.32 -13.94
CA GLN A 284 -28.24 58.13 -13.60
C GLN A 284 -28.40 59.33 -14.54
N ALA A 285 -27.31 60.04 -14.86
CA ALA A 285 -27.35 61.16 -15.80
C ALA A 285 -27.73 60.70 -17.23
N LEU A 286 -27.24 59.54 -17.66
CA LEU A 286 -27.62 58.93 -18.94
C LEU A 286 -29.10 58.55 -18.97
N LEU A 287 -29.62 57.99 -17.87
CA LEU A 287 -31.04 57.68 -17.73
C LEU A 287 -31.89 58.95 -17.86
N GLU A 288 -31.57 60.02 -17.13
CA GLU A 288 -32.31 61.29 -17.19
C GLU A 288 -32.22 61.95 -18.57
N SER A 289 -31.08 61.81 -19.26
CA SER A 289 -30.97 62.29 -20.64
C SER A 289 -31.86 61.49 -21.59
N ALA A 290 -31.87 60.16 -21.48
CA ALA A 290 -32.70 59.30 -22.31
C ALA A 290 -34.20 59.49 -22.05
N GLU A 291 -34.60 59.70 -20.78
CA GLU A 291 -35.97 60.03 -20.40
C GLU A 291 -36.41 61.36 -21.02
N ARG A 292 -35.59 62.42 -20.90
CA ARG A 292 -35.88 63.71 -21.55
C ARG A 292 -36.00 63.59 -23.07
N ASP A 293 -35.09 62.87 -23.73
CA ASP A 293 -35.15 62.68 -25.19
C ASP A 293 -36.41 61.88 -25.60
N ASN A 294 -36.77 60.86 -24.83
CA ASN A 294 -37.99 60.10 -25.10
C ASN A 294 -39.24 60.93 -24.87
N ASP A 295 -39.29 61.75 -23.82
CA ASP A 295 -40.46 62.56 -23.48
C ASP A 295 -40.64 63.77 -24.41
N LEU A 296 -39.55 64.28 -25.00
CA LEU A 296 -39.57 65.49 -25.84
C LEU A 296 -39.49 65.20 -27.36
N ILE A 297 -38.85 64.10 -27.77
CA ILE A 297 -38.52 63.84 -29.17
C ILE A 297 -39.10 62.51 -29.67
N TYR A 298 -38.79 61.39 -29.01
CA TYR A 298 -39.07 60.05 -29.58
C TYR A 298 -40.45 59.48 -29.21
N LEU A 299 -41.00 59.86 -28.05
CA LEU A 299 -42.32 59.52 -27.53
C LEU A 299 -42.65 58.01 -27.55
N GLN A 300 -41.66 57.17 -27.26
CA GLN A 300 -41.86 55.71 -27.22
C GLN A 300 -42.55 55.29 -25.93
N ALA A 301 -43.51 54.37 -26.03
CA ALA A 301 -44.22 53.83 -24.88
C ALA A 301 -43.26 53.08 -23.94
N SER A 302 -43.43 53.28 -22.62
CA SER A 302 -42.59 52.67 -21.59
C SER A 302 -42.55 51.14 -21.67
N VAL A 303 -41.36 50.57 -21.51
CA VAL A 303 -41.14 49.12 -21.50
C VAL A 303 -40.98 48.63 -20.06
N GLN A 304 -41.61 47.51 -19.73
CA GLN A 304 -41.59 46.94 -18.37
C GLN A 304 -40.44 45.97 -18.11
N ASN A 305 -39.90 45.34 -19.16
CA ASN A 305 -38.89 44.28 -19.04
C ASN A 305 -37.58 44.70 -19.71
N PRO A 306 -36.43 44.42 -19.09
CA PRO A 306 -35.15 44.74 -19.69
C PRO A 306 -34.89 43.86 -20.92
N SER A 307 -33.95 44.28 -21.75
CA SER A 307 -33.58 43.60 -23.00
C SER A 307 -33.21 42.14 -22.76
N LYS A 308 -33.65 41.26 -23.67
CA LYS A 308 -33.27 39.83 -23.68
C LYS A 308 -31.85 39.65 -24.21
N VAL A 309 -30.84 39.99 -23.41
CA VAL A 309 -29.43 39.82 -23.76
C VAL A 309 -29.08 38.33 -23.77
N LYS A 310 -28.61 37.81 -24.92
CA LYS A 310 -28.11 36.42 -25.03
C LYS A 310 -26.62 36.38 -24.68
N PRO A 311 -26.21 35.69 -23.60
CA PRO A 311 -24.81 35.66 -23.21
C PRO A 311 -23.93 35.00 -24.29
N VAL A 312 -22.67 35.41 -24.36
CA VAL A 312 -21.67 34.84 -25.29
C VAL A 312 -20.55 34.21 -24.49
N MET A 313 -20.49 32.88 -24.51
CA MET A 313 -19.43 32.10 -23.91
C MET A 313 -18.28 31.93 -24.91
N MET A 314 -17.11 32.48 -24.55
CA MET A 314 -15.88 32.40 -25.36
C MET A 314 -14.82 31.51 -24.70
N VAL A 315 -15.08 31.00 -23.50
CA VAL A 315 -14.13 30.24 -22.71
C VAL A 315 -14.73 28.91 -22.27
N GLN A 316 -13.88 27.89 -22.23
CA GLN A 316 -14.12 26.57 -21.67
C GLN A 316 -12.84 26.13 -20.96
N ALA A 317 -12.95 25.11 -20.11
CA ALA A 317 -11.81 24.56 -19.41
C ALA A 317 -10.89 23.83 -20.40
N ASP A 318 -9.59 24.14 -20.36
CA ASP A 318 -8.58 23.52 -21.21
C ASP A 318 -7.65 22.66 -20.37
N LEU A 319 -7.09 21.61 -20.96
CA LEU A 319 -6.09 20.76 -20.31
C LEU A 319 -4.70 21.04 -20.90
N PHE A 320 -3.66 20.80 -20.10
CA PHE A 320 -2.29 20.84 -20.58
C PHE A 320 -1.90 19.48 -21.20
N ASP A 321 -1.05 19.50 -22.23
CA ASP A 321 -0.73 18.34 -23.06
C ASP A 321 -0.21 17.12 -22.29
N GLU A 322 0.47 17.33 -21.16
CA GLU A 322 1.02 16.23 -20.37
C GLU A 322 0.00 15.49 -19.50
N ILE A 323 -1.22 16.01 -19.31
CA ILE A 323 -2.14 15.48 -18.30
C ILE A 323 -2.53 14.01 -18.58
N GLU A 324 -2.72 13.64 -19.84
CA GLU A 324 -3.12 12.28 -20.25
C GLU A 324 -1.94 11.40 -20.67
N LYS A 325 -0.72 11.94 -20.83
CA LYS A 325 0.45 11.15 -21.24
C LYS A 325 0.67 9.98 -20.26
N LYS A 326 0.83 8.77 -20.81
CA LYS A 326 1.06 7.52 -20.06
C LYS A 326 2.55 7.22 -19.88
N ASP A 327 3.39 7.78 -20.75
CA ASP A 327 4.83 7.47 -20.79
C ASP A 327 5.60 8.34 -19.80
N GLY A 328 5.77 7.82 -18.59
CA GLY A 328 6.72 8.37 -17.62
C GLY A 328 8.13 7.85 -17.87
N ASN A 329 9.13 8.71 -17.67
CA ASN A 329 10.54 8.30 -17.77
C ASN A 329 11.05 7.51 -16.55
N ILE A 330 10.23 7.33 -15.52
CA ILE A 330 10.61 6.78 -14.21
C ILE A 330 10.13 5.32 -14.04
N PHE A 331 10.92 4.53 -13.31
CA PHE A 331 10.69 3.11 -13.01
C PHE A 331 10.59 2.21 -14.25
N LYS A 332 11.14 2.59 -15.42
CA LYS A 332 10.97 1.81 -16.67
C LYS A 332 11.39 0.34 -16.54
N ASN A 333 12.33 0.05 -15.63
CA ASN A 333 12.83 -1.30 -15.37
C ASN A 333 11.98 -2.08 -14.37
N LEU A 334 11.13 -1.41 -13.58
CA LEU A 334 10.24 -2.06 -12.63
C LEU A 334 9.05 -2.70 -13.37
N LEU A 335 8.89 -4.01 -13.15
CA LEU A 335 7.76 -4.78 -13.68
C LEU A 335 6.48 -4.40 -12.93
N PRO A 336 5.33 -4.24 -13.61
CA PRO A 336 4.06 -4.04 -12.93
C PRO A 336 3.68 -5.24 -12.05
N ILE A 337 3.01 -4.99 -10.93
CA ILE A 337 2.61 -6.04 -9.98
C ILE A 337 1.73 -7.13 -10.63
N ASP A 338 0.80 -6.76 -11.52
CA ASP A 338 -0.05 -7.71 -12.26
C ASP A 338 0.77 -8.76 -13.03
N VAL A 339 1.97 -8.38 -13.51
CA VAL A 339 2.86 -9.29 -14.25
C VAL A 339 3.51 -10.30 -13.30
N LEU A 340 3.82 -9.87 -12.07
CA LEU A 340 4.38 -10.73 -11.02
C LEU A 340 3.34 -11.69 -10.48
N GLU A 341 2.14 -11.21 -10.19
CA GLU A 341 1.02 -12.05 -9.76
C GLU A 341 0.67 -13.11 -10.80
N SER A 342 0.62 -12.71 -12.08
CA SER A 342 0.45 -13.64 -13.18
C SER A 342 1.55 -14.71 -13.17
N CYS A 343 2.81 -14.32 -13.02
CA CYS A 343 3.93 -15.26 -12.95
C CYS A 343 3.80 -16.26 -11.80
N ASN A 344 3.41 -15.81 -10.61
CA ASN A 344 3.21 -16.69 -9.46
C ASN A 344 2.06 -17.68 -9.71
N ALA A 345 0.92 -17.20 -10.21
CA ALA A 345 -0.21 -18.06 -10.58
C ALA A 345 0.17 -19.11 -11.64
N PHE A 346 1.01 -18.76 -12.63
CA PHE A 346 1.48 -19.72 -13.61
C PHE A 346 2.48 -20.73 -13.03
N ASN A 347 3.35 -20.33 -12.09
CA ASN A 347 4.25 -21.28 -11.42
C ASN A 347 3.45 -22.35 -10.64
N GLU A 348 2.43 -21.93 -9.89
CA GLU A 348 1.52 -22.86 -9.18
C GLU A 348 0.80 -23.81 -10.16
N ARG A 349 0.37 -23.29 -11.32
CA ARG A 349 -0.20 -24.13 -12.39
C ARG A 349 0.79 -25.15 -12.93
N VAL A 350 2.07 -24.79 -13.12
CA VAL A 350 3.10 -25.74 -13.57
C VAL A 350 3.33 -26.83 -12.52
N GLU A 351 3.46 -26.46 -11.25
CA GLU A 351 3.61 -27.43 -10.16
C GLU A 351 2.42 -28.39 -10.07
N THR A 352 1.20 -27.85 -10.16
CA THR A 352 -0.03 -28.65 -10.19
C THR A 352 -0.05 -29.59 -11.38
N TYR A 353 0.32 -29.10 -12.58
CA TYR A 353 0.37 -29.91 -13.80
C TYR A 353 1.34 -31.09 -13.67
N VAL A 354 2.55 -30.86 -13.17
CA VAL A 354 3.55 -31.93 -12.95
C VAL A 354 3.04 -32.92 -11.90
N LYS A 355 2.46 -32.43 -10.81
CA LYS A 355 1.89 -33.29 -9.76
C LYS A 355 0.77 -34.18 -10.31
N GLU A 356 -0.18 -33.62 -11.04
CA GLU A 356 -1.36 -34.35 -11.55
C GLU A 356 -1.03 -35.32 -12.69
N HIS A 357 -0.14 -34.94 -13.61
CA HIS A 357 0.11 -35.71 -14.83
C HIS A 357 1.37 -36.59 -14.79
N ILE A 358 2.30 -36.32 -13.86
CA ILE A 358 3.57 -37.06 -13.75
C ILE A 358 3.70 -37.72 -12.38
N SER A 359 3.75 -36.95 -11.29
CA SER A 359 4.03 -37.50 -9.96
C SER A 359 2.93 -38.44 -9.46
N ASN A 360 1.68 -37.98 -9.39
CA ASN A 360 0.56 -38.76 -8.88
C ASN A 360 0.31 -40.06 -9.69
N PRO A 361 0.37 -40.08 -11.04
CA PRO A 361 0.20 -41.31 -11.81
C PRO A 361 1.32 -42.33 -11.56
N LEU A 362 2.58 -41.89 -11.50
CA LEU A 362 3.72 -42.77 -11.22
C LEU A 362 3.66 -43.32 -9.79
N GLU A 363 3.34 -42.49 -8.81
CA GLU A 363 3.15 -42.91 -7.42
C GLU A 363 1.98 -43.88 -7.27
N SER A 364 0.87 -43.65 -7.98
CA SER A 364 -0.27 -44.56 -7.97
C SER A 364 0.10 -45.94 -8.53
N MET A 365 0.88 -45.97 -9.62
CA MET A 365 1.40 -47.24 -10.16
C MET A 365 2.40 -47.90 -9.21
N ASN A 366 3.22 -47.12 -8.49
CA ASN A 366 4.12 -47.64 -7.46
C ASN A 366 3.33 -48.31 -6.33
N LYS A 367 2.29 -47.64 -5.81
CA LYS A 367 1.40 -48.20 -4.78
C LYS A 367 0.80 -49.54 -5.21
N LEU A 368 0.33 -49.64 -6.46
CA LEU A 368 -0.24 -50.87 -7.01
C LEU A 368 0.80 -52.00 -7.16
N LEU A 369 2.02 -51.68 -7.61
CA LEU A 369 3.07 -52.68 -7.77
C LEU A 369 3.55 -53.20 -6.40
N ILE A 370 3.72 -52.29 -5.44
CA ILE A 370 4.12 -52.61 -4.07
C ILE A 370 3.06 -53.49 -3.40
N SER A 371 1.76 -53.16 -3.52
CA SER A 371 0.70 -53.95 -2.89
C SER A 371 0.55 -55.38 -3.43
N ASN A 372 0.96 -55.61 -4.68
CA ASN A 372 0.96 -56.94 -5.29
C ASN A 372 2.27 -57.71 -5.06
N THR A 373 3.28 -57.07 -4.45
CA THR A 373 4.59 -57.65 -4.22
C THR A 373 4.90 -57.63 -2.71
N PRO A 374 4.29 -58.49 -1.88
CA PRO A 374 4.35 -58.36 -0.41
C PRO A 374 5.75 -58.50 0.19
N GLN A 375 6.68 -59.16 -0.52
CA GLN A 375 8.09 -59.26 -0.13
C GLN A 375 8.90 -58.01 -0.51
N TYR A 376 8.33 -57.12 -1.33
CA TYR A 376 8.98 -55.86 -1.67
C TYR A 376 8.99 -54.95 -0.44
N MET A 377 10.19 -54.67 0.03
CA MET A 377 10.46 -53.66 1.03
C MET A 377 11.26 -52.55 0.34
N ASP A 378 10.76 -51.32 0.35
CA ASP A 378 11.52 -50.15 -0.10
C ASP A 378 12.57 -49.78 0.94
N PHE A 379 13.60 -50.61 1.04
CA PHE A 379 14.65 -50.47 2.04
C PHE A 379 15.38 -49.12 1.93
N LYS A 380 15.40 -48.51 0.74
CA LYS A 380 16.01 -47.19 0.52
C LYS A 380 15.30 -46.07 1.26
N SER A 381 14.02 -46.26 1.62
CA SER A 381 13.27 -45.28 2.42
C SER A 381 13.67 -45.28 3.90
N TYR A 382 14.30 -46.35 4.38
CA TYR A 382 14.77 -46.47 5.76
C TYR A 382 16.16 -45.88 5.99
N TYR A 383 16.90 -45.65 4.90
CA TYR A 383 18.21 -45.01 4.97
C TYR A 383 18.09 -43.51 5.16
N ILE A 384 19.05 -42.98 5.92
CA ILE A 384 19.26 -41.55 6.10
C ILE A 384 20.61 -41.17 5.48
N SER A 385 20.77 -39.91 5.13
CA SER A 385 22.06 -39.39 4.70
C SER A 385 23.01 -39.19 5.89
N GLU A 386 24.31 -39.14 5.60
CA GLU A 386 25.34 -38.73 6.57
C GLU A 386 25.03 -37.36 7.19
N GLN A 387 24.45 -36.45 6.40
CA GLN A 387 24.05 -35.12 6.87
C GLN A 387 22.89 -35.21 7.87
N GLU A 388 21.91 -36.08 7.61
CA GLU A 388 20.81 -36.32 8.55
C GLU A 388 21.32 -36.96 9.84
N TRP A 389 22.20 -37.97 9.76
CA TRP A 389 22.80 -38.58 10.95
C TRP A 389 23.51 -37.54 11.83
N ASN A 390 24.36 -36.71 11.22
CA ASN A 390 25.03 -35.63 11.92
C ASN A 390 24.01 -34.63 12.48
N SER A 391 22.94 -34.32 11.75
CA SER A 391 21.86 -33.45 12.24
C SER A 391 21.13 -34.01 13.48
N TYR A 392 21.02 -35.33 13.65
CA TYR A 392 20.51 -35.93 14.89
C TYR A 392 21.46 -35.68 16.04
N SER A 393 22.76 -35.92 15.84
CA SER A 393 23.80 -35.65 16.83
C SER A 393 23.82 -34.18 17.26
N ASP A 394 23.81 -33.27 16.29
CA ASP A 394 23.75 -31.82 16.53
C ASP A 394 22.47 -31.43 17.28
N SER A 395 21.32 -31.99 16.89
CA SER A 395 20.05 -31.70 17.57
C SER A 395 20.00 -32.20 19.01
N LEU A 396 20.67 -33.32 19.33
CA LEU A 396 20.80 -33.78 20.72
C LEU A 396 21.70 -32.83 21.53
N GLN A 397 22.75 -32.28 20.91
CA GLN A 397 23.57 -31.25 21.52
C GLN A 397 22.80 -29.94 21.72
N ASP A 398 21.93 -29.56 20.78
CA ASP A 398 21.04 -28.40 20.92
C ASP A 398 20.12 -28.53 22.14
N LEU A 399 19.56 -29.73 22.39
CA LEU A 399 18.74 -29.97 23.58
C LEU A 399 19.53 -29.76 24.87
N GLU A 400 20.78 -30.22 24.91
CA GLU A 400 21.67 -29.98 26.06
C GLU A 400 21.96 -28.48 26.26
N GLN A 401 22.18 -27.73 25.18
CA GLN A 401 22.37 -26.28 25.24
C GLN A 401 21.11 -25.55 25.71
N LEU A 402 19.94 -25.90 25.17
CA LEU A 402 18.64 -25.35 25.59
C LEU A 402 18.39 -25.63 27.08
N ARG A 403 18.65 -26.86 27.53
CA ARG A 403 18.55 -27.24 28.95
C ARG A 403 19.48 -26.41 29.82
N ALA A 404 20.74 -26.23 29.41
CA ALA A 404 21.71 -25.43 30.14
C ALA A 404 21.30 -23.95 30.23
N TYR A 405 20.73 -23.41 29.14
CA TYR A 405 20.17 -22.05 29.12
C TYR A 405 19.02 -21.90 30.12
N VAL A 406 18.02 -22.79 30.07
CA VAL A 406 16.87 -22.75 31.00
C VAL A 406 17.34 -22.89 32.46
N ALA A 407 18.31 -23.78 32.73
CA ALA A 407 18.88 -23.93 34.07
C ALA A 407 19.63 -22.67 34.54
N GLY A 408 20.31 -21.97 33.64
CA GLY A 408 20.97 -20.69 33.92
C GLY A 408 19.98 -19.58 34.29
N GLU A 409 18.94 -19.41 33.48
CA GLU A 409 17.87 -18.42 33.71
C GLU A 409 17.08 -18.72 35.00
N LEU A 410 16.87 -20.00 35.32
CA LEU A 410 16.21 -20.40 36.56
C LEU A 410 17.05 -19.98 37.76
N LYS A 411 18.36 -20.24 37.71
CA LYS A 411 19.30 -19.87 38.78
C LYS A 411 19.37 -18.35 38.95
N LEU A 412 19.30 -17.57 37.87
CA LEU A 412 19.22 -16.12 37.93
C LEU A 412 17.93 -15.66 38.64
N SER A 413 16.79 -16.20 38.23
CA SER A 413 15.47 -15.90 38.82
C SER A 413 15.44 -16.19 40.33
N GLU A 414 15.98 -17.35 40.73
CA GLU A 414 16.10 -17.73 42.14
C GLU A 414 17.04 -16.80 42.91
N SER A 415 18.16 -16.39 42.29
CA SER A 415 19.12 -15.47 42.91
C SER A 415 18.51 -14.09 43.16
N ILE A 416 17.63 -13.60 42.28
CA ILE A 416 16.95 -12.32 42.43
C ILE A 416 16.02 -12.35 43.66
N LEU A 417 15.17 -13.38 43.76
CA LEU A 417 14.28 -13.55 44.93
C LEU A 417 15.08 -13.74 46.22
N GLN A 418 16.11 -14.58 46.20
CA GLN A 418 16.91 -14.85 47.38
C GLN A 418 17.63 -13.60 47.88
N LYS A 419 18.09 -12.73 46.97
CA LYS A 419 18.70 -11.45 47.31
C LYS A 419 17.69 -10.52 47.99
N ASP A 420 16.47 -10.38 47.46
CA ASP A 420 15.42 -9.56 48.09
C ASP A 420 15.09 -10.05 49.51
N ILE A 421 14.94 -11.37 49.68
CA ILE A 421 14.70 -12.00 50.99
C ILE A 421 15.81 -11.65 51.97
N GLN A 422 17.08 -11.82 51.57
CA GLN A 422 18.25 -11.57 52.43
C GLN A 422 18.38 -10.09 52.83
N GLU A 423 18.19 -9.18 51.88
CA GLU A 423 18.20 -7.74 52.16
C GLU A 423 17.05 -7.34 53.11
N ASN A 424 15.85 -7.91 52.94
CA ASN A 424 14.74 -7.63 53.86
C ASN A 424 14.99 -8.21 55.25
N GLU A 425 15.56 -9.41 55.36
CA GLU A 425 15.99 -9.99 56.63
C GLU A 425 17.04 -9.13 57.33
N GLN A 426 17.92 -8.46 56.58
CA GLN A 426 18.86 -7.49 57.15
C GLN A 426 18.13 -6.27 57.74
N MET A 427 17.17 -5.69 57.03
CA MET A 427 16.38 -4.57 57.56
C MET A 427 15.57 -4.96 58.81
N ILE A 428 15.05 -6.18 58.87
CA ILE A 428 14.40 -6.71 60.09
C ILE A 428 15.39 -6.78 61.26
N ARG A 429 16.64 -7.17 61.03
CA ARG A 429 17.68 -7.19 62.07
C ARG A 429 18.05 -5.78 62.55
N GLU A 430 18.05 -4.79 61.66
CA GLU A 430 18.44 -3.41 61.98
C GLU A 430 17.35 -2.62 62.72
N HIS A 431 16.07 -2.71 62.28
CA HIS A 431 14.98 -1.93 62.88
C HIS A 431 14.13 -2.72 63.88
N GLY A 432 14.24 -4.05 63.89
CA GLY A 432 13.41 -4.96 64.69
C GLY A 432 12.01 -5.18 64.11
N LEU A 433 11.44 -6.35 64.42
CA LEU A 433 10.13 -6.83 63.92
C LEU A 433 8.94 -5.93 64.28
N LEU A 434 9.05 -5.12 65.33
CA LEU A 434 7.98 -4.19 65.74
C LEU A 434 7.88 -2.96 64.83
N ARG A 435 9.02 -2.49 64.31
CA ARG A 435 9.10 -1.31 63.43
C ARG A 435 9.06 -1.72 61.95
N TRP A 436 9.76 -2.79 61.57
CA TRP A 436 9.81 -3.27 60.20
C TRP A 436 8.71 -4.31 59.92
N LYS A 437 7.62 -3.88 59.28
CA LYS A 437 6.42 -4.72 59.06
C LYS A 437 6.43 -5.54 57.78
N ILE A 438 7.44 -5.39 56.92
CA ILE A 438 7.52 -6.10 55.63
C ILE A 438 8.07 -7.52 55.86
N PRO A 439 7.31 -8.59 55.58
CA PRO A 439 7.78 -9.97 55.77
C PRO A 439 8.81 -10.36 54.70
N SER A 440 9.82 -11.14 55.09
CA SER A 440 10.83 -11.63 54.14
C SER A 440 10.27 -12.61 53.13
N LYS A 441 9.31 -13.45 53.52
CA LYS A 441 8.56 -14.34 52.63
C LYS A 441 7.08 -14.15 52.89
N ASP A 442 6.42 -13.40 52.02
CA ASP A 442 4.96 -13.37 51.97
C ASP A 442 4.44 -14.49 51.08
N LYS A 443 3.10 -14.60 51.00
CA LYS A 443 2.43 -15.58 50.15
C LYS A 443 2.82 -15.48 48.67
N LYS A 444 3.19 -14.28 48.19
CA LYS A 444 3.55 -14.08 46.79
C LYS A 444 4.95 -14.63 46.51
N ILE A 445 5.93 -14.34 47.39
CA ILE A 445 7.26 -14.95 47.32
C ILE A 445 7.19 -16.47 47.46
N GLU A 446 6.40 -16.98 48.40
CA GLU A 446 6.21 -18.44 48.56
C GLU A 446 5.65 -19.08 47.28
N SER A 447 4.68 -18.42 46.64
CA SER A 447 4.13 -18.86 45.35
C SER A 447 5.18 -18.85 44.24
N LEU A 448 5.96 -17.77 44.13
CA LEU A 448 7.01 -17.67 43.10
C LEU A 448 8.11 -18.73 43.30
N LEU A 449 8.53 -18.98 44.54
CA LEU A 449 9.49 -20.04 44.86
C LEU A 449 8.95 -21.44 44.54
N ALA A 450 7.66 -21.68 44.79
CA ALA A 450 7.01 -22.93 44.42
C ALA A 450 6.98 -23.12 42.90
N ASP A 451 6.67 -22.06 42.14
CA ASP A 451 6.69 -22.08 40.67
C ASP A 451 8.10 -22.39 40.13
N LEU A 452 9.14 -21.74 40.65
CA LEU A 452 10.54 -22.01 40.26
C LEU A 452 10.97 -23.44 40.61
N THR A 453 10.51 -23.97 41.75
CA THR A 453 10.75 -25.37 42.14
C THR A 453 10.09 -26.34 41.16
N ASN A 454 8.87 -26.04 40.69
CA ASN A 454 8.20 -26.84 39.66
C ASN A 454 8.99 -26.81 38.34
N ILE A 455 9.48 -25.64 37.92
CA ILE A 455 10.33 -25.52 36.73
C ILE A 455 11.61 -26.35 36.88
N ARG A 456 12.26 -26.35 38.04
CA ARG A 456 13.42 -27.22 38.31
C ARG A 456 13.07 -28.70 38.09
N ASN A 457 11.96 -29.15 38.66
CA ASN A 457 11.52 -30.54 38.51
C ASN A 457 11.25 -30.91 37.04
N TYR A 458 10.70 -29.97 36.24
CA TYR A 458 10.53 -30.16 34.81
C TYR A 458 11.86 -30.30 34.07
N ILE A 459 12.85 -29.46 34.39
CA ILE A 459 14.20 -29.56 33.81
C ILE A 459 14.83 -30.93 34.13
N GLU A 460 14.72 -31.40 35.38
CA GLU A 460 15.27 -32.71 35.79
C GLU A 460 14.59 -33.88 35.07
N ASN A 461 13.28 -33.80 34.85
CA ASN A 461 12.54 -34.81 34.08
C ASN A 461 12.94 -34.78 32.59
N GLY A 462 13.05 -33.60 31.99
CA GLY A 462 13.54 -33.43 30.62
C GLY A 462 14.94 -34.03 30.44
N MET A 463 15.84 -33.79 31.40
CA MET A 463 17.19 -34.36 31.38
C MET A 463 17.22 -35.89 31.34
N LYS A 464 16.31 -36.55 32.06
CA LYS A 464 16.22 -38.03 32.05
C LYS A 464 15.82 -38.54 30.66
N VAL A 465 14.78 -37.93 30.08
CA VAL A 465 14.29 -38.28 28.73
C VAL A 465 15.37 -38.02 27.68
N ASP A 466 16.07 -36.89 27.76
CA ASP A 466 17.17 -36.57 26.85
C ASP A 466 18.32 -37.60 26.96
N THR A 467 18.64 -38.03 28.19
CA THR A 467 19.71 -39.00 28.43
C THR A 467 19.34 -40.37 27.87
N GLU A 468 18.10 -40.79 28.05
CA GLU A 468 17.56 -42.03 27.46
C GLU A 468 17.57 -41.94 25.92
N THR A 469 17.09 -40.84 25.35
CA THR A 469 17.07 -40.58 23.90
C THR A 469 18.49 -40.60 23.32
N ALA A 470 19.45 -39.93 23.97
CA ALA A 470 20.85 -39.93 23.55
C ALA A 470 21.50 -41.31 23.71
N SER A 471 21.10 -42.11 24.70
CA SER A 471 21.58 -43.48 24.85
C SER A 471 21.04 -44.40 23.75
N LEU A 472 19.76 -44.24 23.39
CA LEU A 472 19.11 -44.99 22.32
C LEU A 472 19.77 -44.68 20.97
N PHE A 473 20.08 -43.41 20.69
CA PHE A 473 20.83 -43.02 19.48
C PHE A 473 22.20 -43.72 19.40
N LYS A 474 22.91 -43.87 20.52
CA LYS A 474 24.22 -44.56 20.57
C LYS A 474 24.13 -46.08 20.35
N THR A 475 22.96 -46.69 20.48
CA THR A 475 22.77 -48.12 20.21
C THR A 475 22.57 -48.44 18.73
N LEU A 476 22.30 -47.42 17.90
CA LEU A 476 22.10 -47.60 16.47
C LEU A 476 23.42 -47.83 15.75
N ASP A 477 23.43 -48.80 14.84
CA ASP A 477 24.54 -49.00 13.92
C ASP A 477 24.50 -47.93 12.83
N HIS A 478 25.48 -47.02 12.86
CA HIS A 478 25.68 -45.95 11.89
C HIS A 478 25.73 -46.48 10.45
N ASP A 479 26.53 -47.52 10.21
CA ASP A 479 26.83 -48.01 8.86
C ASP A 479 25.62 -48.72 8.24
N LEU A 480 24.76 -49.30 9.10
CA LEU A 480 23.50 -49.91 8.72
C LEU A 480 22.51 -48.86 8.17
N VAL A 481 22.32 -47.72 8.86
CA VAL A 481 21.29 -46.72 8.49
C VAL A 481 21.75 -45.69 7.46
N THR A 482 23.07 -45.44 7.35
CA THR A 482 23.64 -44.50 6.36
C THR A 482 23.96 -45.15 5.01
N ASN A 483 23.64 -46.45 4.85
CA ASN A 483 23.77 -47.20 3.60
C ASN A 483 25.22 -47.30 3.08
N VAL A 484 26.20 -47.47 3.97
CA VAL A 484 27.59 -47.74 3.56
C VAL A 484 27.70 -49.14 2.94
N SER A 485 26.83 -50.07 3.35
CA SER A 485 26.72 -51.41 2.80
C SER A 485 25.46 -51.54 1.94
N GLN A 486 25.61 -51.85 0.64
CA GLN A 486 24.44 -52.24 -0.15
C GLN A 486 23.85 -53.54 0.42
N PRO A 487 22.52 -53.65 0.57
CA PRO A 487 21.92 -54.90 0.97
C PRO A 487 22.24 -55.98 -0.08
N PRO A 488 22.27 -57.27 0.30
CA PRO A 488 22.41 -58.35 -0.65
C PRO A 488 21.39 -58.21 -1.79
N GLU A 489 21.78 -58.39 -3.05
CA GLU A 489 20.83 -58.41 -4.18
C GLU A 489 19.81 -59.54 -4.01
N SER A 490 18.60 -59.36 -4.57
CA SER A 490 17.57 -60.39 -4.48
C SER A 490 17.95 -61.48 -5.45
N SER A 491 17.95 -62.72 -5.01
CA SER A 491 18.10 -63.88 -5.88
C SER A 491 16.88 -64.08 -6.79
N ASP A 492 15.73 -63.46 -6.46
CA ASP A 492 14.54 -63.48 -7.31
C ASP A 492 14.62 -62.43 -8.45
N PRO A 493 14.62 -62.84 -9.73
CA PRO A 493 14.66 -61.95 -10.88
C PRO A 493 13.45 -61.00 -10.97
N ILE A 494 12.25 -61.41 -10.54
CA ILE A 494 11.03 -60.58 -10.60
C ILE A 494 11.16 -59.41 -9.63
N MET A 495 11.70 -59.68 -8.44
CA MET A 495 11.97 -58.66 -7.42
C MET A 495 13.02 -57.66 -7.86
N LYS A 496 14.05 -58.11 -8.60
CA LYS A 496 15.05 -57.23 -9.19
C LYS A 496 14.43 -56.31 -10.24
N GLU A 497 13.59 -56.86 -11.13
CA GLU A 497 12.88 -56.08 -12.16
C GLU A 497 11.91 -55.05 -11.53
N ALA A 498 11.12 -55.45 -10.52
CA ALA A 498 10.19 -54.56 -9.82
C ALA A 498 10.92 -53.41 -9.11
N SER A 499 12.02 -53.71 -8.41
CA SER A 499 12.83 -52.70 -7.72
C SER A 499 13.45 -51.68 -8.69
N LEU A 500 13.93 -52.14 -9.84
CA LEU A 500 14.47 -51.26 -10.89
C LEU A 500 13.40 -50.32 -11.46
N ILE A 501 12.17 -50.80 -11.64
CA ILE A 501 11.05 -49.99 -12.13
C ILE A 501 10.67 -48.91 -11.11
N LEU A 502 10.51 -49.28 -9.84
CA LEU A 502 10.16 -48.35 -8.77
C LEU A 502 11.22 -47.25 -8.61
N GLN A 503 12.51 -47.64 -8.63
CA GLN A 503 13.61 -46.69 -8.61
C GLN A 503 13.63 -45.80 -9.85
N GLY A 504 13.41 -46.37 -11.04
CA GLY A 504 13.33 -45.61 -12.29
C GLY A 504 12.25 -44.54 -12.26
N ARG A 505 11.07 -44.86 -11.71
CA ARG A 505 9.95 -43.91 -11.56
C ARG A 505 10.26 -42.81 -10.54
N LYS A 506 10.83 -43.16 -9.38
CA LYS A 506 11.27 -42.17 -8.38
C LYS A 506 12.26 -41.18 -9.00
N ASN A 507 13.26 -41.69 -9.73
CA ASN A 507 14.23 -40.85 -10.41
C ASN A 507 13.59 -39.94 -11.46
N HIS A 508 12.56 -40.41 -12.16
CA HIS A 508 11.83 -39.64 -13.16
C HIS A 508 11.00 -38.52 -12.54
N ILE A 509 10.29 -38.78 -11.43
CA ILE A 509 9.56 -37.75 -10.67
C ILE A 509 10.52 -36.64 -10.24
N LEU A 510 11.64 -37.01 -9.61
CA LEU A 510 12.64 -36.04 -9.17
C LEU A 510 13.26 -35.27 -10.35
N ALA A 511 13.40 -35.91 -11.52
CA ALA A 511 13.88 -35.23 -12.72
C ALA A 511 12.85 -34.21 -13.26
N ALA A 512 11.55 -34.52 -13.21
CA ALA A 512 10.49 -33.60 -13.60
C ALA A 512 10.39 -32.41 -12.64
N GLU A 513 10.50 -32.64 -11.33
CA GLU A 513 10.52 -31.57 -10.32
C GLU A 513 11.75 -30.67 -10.47
N ARG A 514 12.94 -31.25 -10.68
CA ARG A 514 14.15 -30.48 -11.00
C ARG A 514 13.98 -29.63 -12.26
N LYS A 515 13.29 -30.16 -13.28
CA LYS A 515 13.02 -29.42 -14.53
C LYS A 515 12.24 -28.13 -14.29
N ILE A 516 11.30 -28.10 -13.32
CA ILE A 516 10.58 -26.87 -12.93
C ILE A 516 11.58 -25.82 -12.40
N ILE A 517 12.47 -26.24 -11.50
CA ILE A 517 13.45 -25.35 -10.84
C ILE A 517 14.48 -24.81 -11.85
N GLU A 518 14.95 -25.67 -12.75
CA GLU A 518 15.92 -25.33 -13.79
C GLU A 518 15.31 -24.40 -14.86
N ASN A 519 14.01 -24.52 -15.13
CA ASN A 519 13.31 -23.74 -16.15
C ASN A 519 12.35 -22.73 -15.52
N ARG A 520 12.89 -21.68 -14.89
CA ARG A 520 12.05 -20.62 -14.29
C ARG A 520 11.21 -19.88 -15.33
N LEU A 521 9.94 -19.64 -15.03
CA LEU A 521 9.00 -18.98 -15.94
C LEU A 521 9.17 -17.44 -15.97
N LEU A 522 9.57 -16.83 -14.85
CA LEU A 522 9.70 -15.37 -14.71
C LEU A 522 10.52 -14.72 -15.85
N PRO A 523 11.73 -15.20 -16.21
CA PRO A 523 12.48 -14.63 -17.33
C PRO A 523 11.73 -14.65 -18.67
N LYS A 524 10.95 -15.71 -18.94
CA LYS A 524 10.16 -15.84 -20.17
C LYS A 524 9.01 -14.84 -20.19
N ILE A 525 8.26 -14.71 -19.10
CA ILE A 525 7.17 -13.72 -18.95
C ILE A 525 7.71 -12.30 -19.10
N VAL A 526 8.82 -11.97 -18.44
CA VAL A 526 9.46 -10.66 -18.55
C VAL A 526 9.89 -10.36 -19.97
N SER A 527 10.49 -11.33 -20.67
CA SER A 527 10.91 -11.17 -22.06
C SER A 527 9.73 -10.96 -23.00
N TYR A 528 8.61 -11.64 -22.77
CA TYR A 528 7.39 -11.51 -23.56
C TYR A 528 6.73 -10.15 -23.32
N TYR A 529 6.55 -9.76 -22.05
CA TYR A 529 5.99 -8.47 -21.67
C TYR A 529 6.79 -7.31 -22.29
N LYS A 530 8.12 -7.36 -22.22
CA LYS A 530 8.99 -6.32 -22.81
C LYS A 530 8.89 -6.24 -24.34
N LYS A 531 8.57 -7.34 -25.03
CA LYS A 531 8.45 -7.39 -26.50
C LYS A 531 7.07 -7.00 -27.01
N THR A 532 6.01 -7.44 -26.33
CA THR A 532 4.63 -7.32 -26.82
C THR A 532 3.83 -6.24 -26.10
N GLY A 533 4.21 -5.88 -24.87
CA GLY A 533 3.40 -5.06 -23.97
C GLY A 533 2.11 -5.74 -23.48
N SER A 534 1.85 -6.98 -23.89
CA SER A 534 0.63 -7.72 -23.54
C SER A 534 0.72 -8.30 -22.13
N LYS A 535 -0.39 -8.20 -21.39
CA LYS A 535 -0.58 -8.87 -20.09
C LYS A 535 -1.18 -10.28 -20.23
N ASP A 536 -1.47 -10.72 -21.46
CA ASP A 536 -1.92 -12.09 -21.72
C ASP A 536 -0.70 -13.00 -21.95
N PHE A 537 -0.35 -13.76 -20.91
CA PHE A 537 0.80 -14.66 -20.89
C PHE A 537 0.45 -16.12 -21.18
N GLU A 538 -0.81 -16.44 -21.50
CA GLU A 538 -1.23 -17.82 -21.79
C GLU A 538 -0.41 -18.48 -22.92
N PRO A 539 -0.02 -17.79 -24.03
CA PRO A 539 0.87 -18.36 -25.04
C PRO A 539 2.25 -18.75 -24.48
N VAL A 540 2.80 -17.98 -23.53
CA VAL A 540 4.08 -18.27 -22.89
C VAL A 540 3.98 -19.52 -22.03
N PHE A 541 2.87 -19.67 -21.31
CA PHE A 541 2.61 -20.83 -20.47
C PHE A 541 2.42 -22.12 -21.29
N GLN A 542 1.65 -22.07 -22.38
CA GLN A 542 1.43 -23.22 -23.26
C GLN A 542 2.74 -23.73 -23.85
N GLU A 543 3.61 -22.82 -24.30
CA GLU A 543 4.93 -23.21 -24.80
C GLU A 543 5.84 -23.72 -23.67
N HIS A 544 5.69 -23.21 -22.45
CA HIS A 544 6.45 -23.68 -21.30
C HIS A 544 6.08 -25.11 -20.90
N ILE A 545 4.80 -25.46 -20.87
CA ILE A 545 4.33 -26.80 -20.48
C ILE A 545 4.86 -27.90 -21.41
N ARG A 546 5.08 -27.61 -22.69
CA ARG A 546 5.59 -28.60 -23.67
C ARG A 546 6.93 -29.23 -23.29
N MET A 547 7.70 -28.64 -22.37
CA MET A 547 8.92 -29.26 -21.85
C MET A 547 8.68 -30.58 -21.11
N PHE A 548 7.43 -30.88 -20.75
CA PHE A 548 7.00 -32.11 -20.11
C PHE A 548 6.41 -33.14 -21.07
N ASP A 549 6.31 -32.86 -22.37
CA ASP A 549 5.74 -33.79 -23.36
C ASP A 549 6.45 -35.16 -23.35
N GLY A 550 7.77 -35.15 -23.18
CA GLY A 550 8.58 -36.36 -23.03
C GLY A 550 8.26 -37.16 -21.76
N ASP A 551 7.97 -36.48 -20.65
CA ASP A 551 7.62 -37.11 -19.38
C ASP A 551 6.21 -37.73 -19.46
N LEU A 552 5.27 -37.06 -20.13
CA LEU A 552 3.93 -37.61 -20.40
C LEU A 552 4.01 -38.91 -21.22
N LEU A 553 4.84 -38.95 -22.25
CA LEU A 553 5.10 -40.17 -23.02
C LEU A 553 5.74 -41.27 -22.16
N GLN A 554 6.64 -40.89 -21.25
CA GLN A 554 7.25 -41.85 -20.34
C GLN A 554 6.23 -42.44 -19.35
N VAL A 555 5.34 -41.62 -18.79
CA VAL A 555 4.22 -42.08 -17.95
C VAL A 555 3.32 -43.07 -18.70
N GLN A 556 3.03 -42.82 -19.98
CA GLN A 556 2.27 -43.76 -20.81
C GLN A 556 2.99 -45.10 -21.01
N LYS A 557 4.30 -45.07 -21.29
CA LYS A 557 5.11 -46.30 -21.39
C LYS A 557 5.15 -47.06 -20.07
N GLU A 558 5.28 -46.35 -18.95
CA GLU A 558 5.28 -46.93 -17.61
C GLU A 558 3.95 -47.59 -17.27
N LYS A 559 2.80 -47.05 -17.74
CA LYS A 559 1.49 -47.73 -17.60
C LYS A 559 1.48 -49.09 -18.28
N ALA A 560 2.04 -49.21 -19.48
CA ALA A 560 2.12 -50.49 -20.19
C ALA A 560 3.03 -51.49 -19.46
N LYS A 561 4.22 -51.06 -19.04
CA LYS A 561 5.15 -51.89 -18.24
C LYS A 561 4.54 -52.33 -16.91
N ASN A 562 3.79 -51.45 -16.23
CA ASN A 562 3.17 -51.78 -14.96
C ASN A 562 2.17 -52.93 -15.11
N LYS A 563 1.38 -52.93 -16.20
CA LYS A 563 0.41 -53.99 -16.48
C LYS A 563 1.10 -55.33 -16.74
N GLU A 564 2.19 -55.33 -17.50
CA GLU A 564 3.00 -56.52 -17.75
C GLU A 564 3.60 -57.07 -16.46
N MET A 565 4.19 -56.19 -15.64
CA MET A 565 4.80 -56.58 -14.36
C MET A 565 3.80 -57.14 -13.36
N LEU A 566 2.64 -56.50 -13.21
CA LEU A 566 1.58 -57.03 -12.35
C LEU A 566 1.17 -58.45 -12.78
N THR A 567 1.11 -58.71 -14.08
CA THR A 567 0.81 -60.05 -14.60
C THR A 567 1.90 -61.07 -14.24
N LYS A 568 3.19 -60.71 -14.38
CA LYS A 568 4.32 -61.57 -14.00
C LYS A 568 4.33 -61.89 -12.49
N VAL A 569 4.07 -60.89 -11.65
CA VAL A 569 4.03 -61.03 -10.19
C VAL A 569 2.86 -61.93 -9.78
N THR A 570 1.66 -61.70 -10.32
CA THR A 570 0.48 -62.52 -9.99
C THR A 570 0.65 -63.99 -10.38
N LEU A 571 1.32 -64.29 -11.51
CA LEU A 571 1.56 -65.67 -11.95
C LEU A 571 2.59 -66.42 -11.10
N SER A 572 3.50 -65.72 -10.42
CA SER A 572 4.61 -66.34 -9.67
C SER A 572 4.27 -66.58 -8.20
N SER A 573 3.28 -65.86 -7.66
CA SER A 573 2.84 -65.97 -6.27
C SER A 573 2.21 -67.31 -5.82
N PRO A 574 1.69 -68.25 -6.65
CA PRO A 574 1.00 -69.42 -6.11
C PRO A 574 1.89 -70.46 -5.40
N GLU A 575 3.19 -70.57 -5.71
CA GLU A 575 4.00 -71.74 -5.29
C GLU A 575 5.13 -71.45 -4.29
N GLN A 576 5.41 -70.20 -3.93
CA GLN A 576 6.59 -69.84 -3.12
C GLN A 576 6.37 -69.72 -1.61
N VAL A 577 5.28 -70.26 -1.05
CA VAL A 577 5.09 -70.32 0.42
C VAL A 577 5.94 -71.42 1.08
N GLN A 578 6.75 -72.16 0.32
CA GLN A 578 7.68 -73.15 0.86
C GLN A 578 8.89 -72.49 1.56
N ILE A 579 8.74 -72.25 2.86
CA ILE A 579 9.82 -72.22 3.85
C ILE A 579 10.97 -71.31 3.41
N SER A 580 10.75 -69.99 3.46
CA SER A 580 11.86 -69.03 3.38
C SER A 580 12.80 -69.35 4.55
N ARG A 581 13.92 -70.02 4.25
CA ARG A 581 15.11 -69.97 5.10
C ARG A 581 15.33 -68.50 5.46
N ASN A 582 15.69 -68.22 6.71
CA ASN A 582 16.15 -66.91 7.13
C ASN A 582 17.40 -66.55 6.32
N ASP A 583 17.19 -66.05 5.11
CA ASP A 583 18.24 -65.53 4.25
C ASP A 583 18.87 -64.35 5.01
N PRO A 584 20.21 -64.25 5.06
CA PRO A 584 20.92 -63.07 5.55
C PRO A 584 20.30 -61.74 5.12
N ARG A 585 19.71 -61.66 3.91
CA ARG A 585 18.98 -60.48 3.44
C ARG A 585 17.76 -60.13 4.29
N THR A 586 16.92 -61.11 4.63
CA THR A 586 15.68 -60.86 5.40
C THR A 586 16.03 -60.33 6.78
N LEU A 587 17.04 -60.92 7.44
CA LEU A 587 17.52 -60.46 8.73
C LEU A 587 18.08 -59.02 8.67
N TYR A 588 18.91 -58.72 7.66
CA TYR A 588 19.42 -57.37 7.44
C TYR A 588 18.30 -56.34 7.25
N LEU A 589 17.25 -56.69 6.49
CA LEU A 589 16.13 -55.79 6.23
C LEU A 589 15.24 -55.58 7.46
N GLU A 590 15.03 -56.61 8.26
CA GLU A 590 14.32 -56.49 9.54
C GLU A 590 15.07 -55.59 10.52
N GLU A 591 16.39 -55.73 10.60
CA GLU A 591 17.26 -54.91 11.44
C GLU A 591 17.29 -53.44 10.98
N LEU A 592 17.38 -53.20 9.66
CA LEU A 592 17.29 -51.85 9.09
C LEU A 592 15.94 -51.20 9.38
N LYS A 593 14.84 -51.93 9.19
CA LYS A 593 13.49 -51.44 9.48
C LYS A 593 13.33 -51.10 10.96
N HIS A 594 13.83 -51.97 11.85
CA HIS A 594 13.83 -51.70 13.29
C HIS A 594 14.60 -50.42 13.61
N SER A 595 15.82 -50.29 13.08
CA SER A 595 16.68 -49.11 13.28
C SER A 595 16.04 -47.82 12.77
N SER A 596 15.34 -47.87 11.63
CA SER A 596 14.63 -46.72 11.09
C SER A 596 13.41 -46.32 11.91
N ASN A 597 12.69 -47.28 12.50
CA ASN A 597 11.62 -46.97 13.44
C ASN A 597 12.17 -46.29 14.70
N VAL A 598 13.32 -46.75 15.21
CA VAL A 598 14.01 -46.11 16.33
C VAL A 598 14.44 -44.68 15.95
N LEU A 599 14.98 -44.44 14.75
CA LEU A 599 15.30 -43.08 14.28
C LEU A 599 14.07 -42.17 14.18
N SER A 600 12.91 -42.74 13.84
CA SER A 600 11.65 -42.00 13.80
C SER A 600 11.19 -41.62 15.20
N GLU A 601 11.27 -42.54 16.16
CA GLU A 601 11.00 -42.27 17.58
C GLU A 601 11.97 -41.21 18.14
N LEU A 602 13.26 -41.31 17.83
CA LEU A 602 14.26 -40.31 18.21
C LEU A 602 13.93 -38.93 17.64
N LYS A 603 13.46 -38.86 16.39
CA LYS A 603 13.04 -37.60 15.76
C LYS A 603 11.87 -36.98 16.49
N GLU A 604 10.86 -37.78 16.85
CA GLU A 604 9.72 -37.33 17.63
C GLU A 604 10.15 -36.84 19.01
N ASN A 605 11.05 -37.56 19.69
CA ASN A 605 11.59 -37.15 20.99
C ASN A 605 12.38 -35.84 20.89
N ILE A 606 13.20 -35.66 19.86
CA ILE A 606 13.97 -34.42 19.64
C ILE A 606 13.05 -33.23 19.37
N ILE A 607 12.04 -33.40 18.51
CA ILE A 607 11.08 -32.33 18.21
C ILE A 607 10.31 -31.96 19.47
N SER A 608 9.84 -32.95 20.21
CA SER A 608 9.09 -32.76 21.46
C SER A 608 9.98 -32.12 22.53
N GLY A 609 11.25 -32.51 22.63
CA GLY A 609 12.23 -31.91 23.54
C GLY A 609 12.52 -30.46 23.20
N LYS A 610 12.71 -30.12 21.91
CA LYS A 610 12.92 -28.72 21.48
C LYS A 610 11.71 -27.86 21.84
N GLN A 611 10.50 -28.34 21.56
CA GLN A 611 9.27 -27.64 21.93
C GLN A 611 9.15 -27.49 23.46
N PHE A 612 9.41 -28.56 24.21
CA PHE A 612 9.35 -28.56 25.67
C PHE A 612 10.28 -27.51 26.30
N TYR A 613 11.53 -27.42 25.84
CA TYR A 613 12.44 -26.40 26.36
C TYR A 613 12.05 -24.98 25.91
N GLN A 614 11.53 -24.79 24.70
CA GLN A 614 11.02 -23.48 24.26
C GLN A 614 9.81 -23.03 25.10
N ASP A 615 8.92 -23.95 25.47
CA ASP A 615 7.80 -23.67 26.36
C ASP A 615 8.29 -23.30 27.78
N LEU A 616 9.31 -24.00 28.29
CA LEU A 616 9.94 -23.65 29.57
C LEU A 616 10.63 -22.28 29.54
N ILE A 617 11.33 -21.94 28.46
CA ILE A 617 11.92 -20.61 28.27
C ILE A 617 10.83 -19.55 28.36
N THR A 618 9.74 -19.71 27.60
CA THR A 618 8.63 -18.76 27.60
C THR A 618 7.98 -18.62 28.98
N ALA A 619 7.76 -19.73 29.68
CA ALA A 619 7.21 -19.73 31.02
C ALA A 619 8.15 -19.03 32.02
N LEU A 620 9.45 -19.26 31.90
CA LEU A 620 10.46 -18.71 32.79
C LEU A 620 10.69 -17.21 32.55
N GLU A 621 10.71 -16.73 31.30
CA GLU A 621 10.78 -15.30 30.97
C GLU A 621 9.57 -14.55 31.54
N SER A 622 8.38 -15.14 31.44
CA SER A 622 7.16 -14.59 32.04
C SER A 622 7.29 -14.51 33.57
N LYS A 623 7.82 -15.57 34.21
CA LYS A 623 8.04 -15.61 35.66
C LYS A 623 9.15 -14.66 36.12
N LEU A 624 10.22 -14.52 35.37
CA LEU A 624 11.31 -13.60 35.65
C LEU A 624 10.79 -12.16 35.66
N LYS A 625 9.97 -11.78 34.67
CA LYS A 625 9.31 -10.47 34.65
C LYS A 625 8.42 -10.26 35.88
N GLU A 626 7.61 -11.25 36.24
CA GLU A 626 6.76 -11.21 37.44
C GLU A 626 7.59 -11.04 38.73
N ILE A 627 8.75 -11.69 38.81
CA ILE A 627 9.70 -11.57 39.92
C ILE A 627 10.31 -10.17 39.96
N GLU A 628 10.81 -9.65 38.84
CA GLU A 628 11.44 -8.33 38.76
C GLU A 628 10.46 -7.22 39.14
N ASP A 629 9.25 -7.24 38.59
CA ASP A 629 8.19 -6.28 38.90
C ASP A 629 7.88 -6.28 40.41
N TYR A 630 7.74 -7.48 41.00
CA TYR A 630 7.39 -7.61 42.41
C TYR A 630 8.55 -7.24 43.36
N VAL A 631 9.79 -7.60 43.02
CA VAL A 631 10.97 -7.21 43.80
C VAL A 631 11.18 -5.69 43.75
N ASN A 632 10.90 -5.05 42.62
CA ASN A 632 10.93 -3.59 42.52
C ASN A 632 9.86 -2.92 43.39
N GLU A 633 8.63 -3.46 43.40
CA GLU A 633 7.56 -2.99 44.28
C GLU A 633 7.98 -3.10 45.77
N ARG A 634 8.51 -4.25 46.17
CA ARG A 634 8.99 -4.46 47.54
C ARG A 634 10.15 -3.54 47.87
N LYS A 635 11.10 -3.32 46.96
CA LYS A 635 12.20 -2.37 47.16
C LYS A 635 11.71 -0.95 47.41
N LEU A 636 10.68 -0.49 46.69
CA LEU A 636 10.07 0.82 46.93
C LEU A 636 9.44 0.89 48.32
N GLN A 637 8.64 -0.11 48.70
CA GLN A 637 8.03 -0.20 50.03
C GLN A 637 9.07 -0.18 51.15
N ARG A 638 10.19 -0.89 50.98
CA ARG A 638 11.30 -0.89 51.93
C ARG A 638 11.95 0.49 52.06
N THR A 639 12.12 1.19 50.94
CA THR A 639 12.72 2.53 50.92
C THR A 639 11.82 3.54 51.64
N GLU A 640 10.52 3.55 51.31
CA GLU A 640 9.53 4.43 51.97
C GLU A 640 9.42 4.17 53.47
N LEU A 641 9.40 2.89 53.87
CA LEU A 641 9.35 2.53 55.29
C LEU A 641 10.63 2.94 56.02
N ASN A 642 11.80 2.76 55.39
CA ASN A 642 13.07 3.16 55.96
C ASN A 642 13.16 4.69 56.15
N ASP A 643 12.75 5.46 55.14
CA ASP A 643 12.74 6.93 55.21
C ASP A 643 11.80 7.43 56.32
N THR A 644 10.63 6.78 56.47
CA THR A 644 9.68 7.09 57.56
C THR A 644 10.31 6.82 58.93
N LEU A 645 10.98 5.67 59.09
CA LEU A 645 11.63 5.30 60.35
C LEU A 645 12.84 6.19 60.69
N LEU A 646 13.53 6.75 59.69
CA LEU A 646 14.62 7.70 59.87
C LEU A 646 14.12 9.11 60.24
N CYS A 647 12.99 9.55 59.67
CA CYS A 647 12.36 10.83 60.04
C CYS A 647 11.86 10.83 61.50
N ASP A 648 11.22 9.75 61.95
CA ASP A 648 10.75 9.61 63.33
C ASP A 648 11.90 9.70 64.36
N THR A 649 13.11 9.27 63.99
CA THR A 649 14.28 9.36 64.86
C THR A 649 14.93 10.74 64.92
N ASN A 650 14.60 11.67 64.01
CA ASN A 650 15.13 13.05 64.04
C ASN A 650 14.20 14.05 64.72
N GLU A 651 12.93 13.72 64.94
CA GLU A 651 11.99 14.54 65.72
C GLU A 651 11.94 14.18 67.21
N SER A 652 12.66 13.13 67.63
CA SER A 652 12.85 12.74 69.04
C SER A 652 14.26 13.07 69.53
#